data_AF-A0A9P6T892-F1
#
_entry.id   AF-A0A9P6T892-F1
#
_cell.length_a   1.000
_cell.length_b   1.000
_cell.length_c   1.000
_cell.angle_alpha   90.00
_cell.angle_beta   90.00
_cell.angle_gamma   90.00
#
_symmetry.space_group_name_H-M   'P 1'
#
loop_
_entity.id
_entity.type
_entity.pdbx_description
1 polymer ?
#
loop_
_entity_poly.entity_id
_entity_poly.type
_entity_poly.pdbx_seq_one_letter_code
_entity_poly.pdbx_strand_id
1 'polypeptide(L)'
;MPTNWQEPTKAHGVRWQGFLMSDVRGDSSNRRKAKCSYCNDHFSNGKPTALYNHVKNVCKSIPQDKKSAYLQAAHAALLDPDHPSSSLVPQKRPSSTQTSISHLRSFSKEKTEVLHEILLKSMLSSDTPLSLLDNEHFHEYQRQLARSPYKIPSISHMSEVVIPVMHAKYEIEVVNRLQGQSNLTLSLDPWTDDSGNTVYALVVQRGNNQIKQLINVLNFFEELHTPQNIFESLKQTLQEKSLDWIQISSFVSDCPAVMAHLRSLIKLEFPRVLTLSCSLHAFNLLAKDILAHPLVQSILEANKTLITFFTTDDYWTDNLYTWANTKELTHELRSAFENRWYSMAKIFLVVEDYEQGFKNALALDLDAEVITPAIPAAVQQIILDPHHFLANQTLAQLIRPIVESISRLQRPSTTVGDIWPELASLHRAFTHTELKYGFFSTFKHHCQAILHTRTRVFASNEIYLVGFFLTPAYRHIAVSLKYTLEDLIRAVLTIAKAWDFSRAEAISIKAQVCSYYHDEPAFKAHAGLPSPFTYWSSLLTTPENHALKRLAVTLFELVPNATGVDSLYPIKTAVTSYKLPKMSAPARKMMSQLKYNIQYAHPNLDQVPYPSTSSPTHDPFGSPTELARFEDGAFGSGYDDVGTLAMVGQEPSGIDTLFDMNLFSHIQLATTNQQDILVPQAPSEHWTIEDLFGSSGQ
;
A
#
# COMPACT_ATOMS: atom_id res chain seq x y z
N MET A 1 -17.17 -34.87 -32.49
CA MET A 1 -17.82 -36.00 -31.79
C MET A 1 -19.21 -35.56 -31.35
N PRO A 2 -20.30 -36.27 -31.67
CA PRO A 2 -21.60 -35.99 -31.09
C PRO A 2 -21.49 -36.15 -29.56
N THR A 3 -21.92 -35.13 -28.82
CA THR A 3 -21.88 -35.18 -27.35
C THR A 3 -22.97 -36.16 -26.92
N ASN A 4 -22.59 -37.25 -26.25
CA ASN A 4 -23.55 -38.22 -25.74
C ASN A 4 -24.25 -37.60 -24.52
N TRP A 5 -25.57 -37.42 -24.62
CA TRP A 5 -26.38 -36.79 -23.57
C TRP A 5 -27.07 -37.88 -22.75
N GLN A 6 -26.81 -37.92 -21.46
CA GLN A 6 -27.34 -38.90 -20.52
C GLN A 6 -28.27 -38.23 -19.51
N GLU A 7 -29.30 -38.94 -19.07
CA GLU A 7 -30.13 -38.47 -17.97
C GLU A 7 -29.35 -38.52 -16.64
N PRO A 8 -29.51 -37.51 -15.76
CA PRO A 8 -28.86 -37.51 -14.46
C PRO A 8 -29.39 -38.67 -13.62
N THR A 9 -28.49 -39.52 -13.13
CA THR A 9 -28.85 -40.52 -12.11
C THR A 9 -29.14 -39.84 -10.77
N LYS A 10 -29.82 -40.54 -9.84
CA LYS A 10 -30.10 -40.03 -8.48
C LYS A 10 -28.86 -39.36 -7.85
N ALA A 11 -27.68 -39.97 -7.97
CA ALA A 11 -26.42 -39.49 -7.41
C ALA A 11 -26.01 -38.04 -7.82
N HIS A 12 -26.54 -37.51 -8.93
CA HIS A 12 -26.24 -36.15 -9.39
C HIS A 12 -27.04 -35.07 -8.66
N GLY A 13 -28.09 -35.47 -7.92
CA GLY A 13 -28.91 -34.59 -7.10
C GLY A 13 -30.05 -33.92 -7.87
N VAL A 14 -31.11 -33.56 -7.14
CA VAL A 14 -32.38 -33.04 -7.67
C VAL A 14 -32.22 -31.72 -8.44
N ARG A 15 -31.11 -31.00 -8.25
CA ARG A 15 -30.79 -29.76 -8.97
C ARG A 15 -30.57 -29.97 -10.47
N TRP A 16 -30.30 -31.21 -10.91
CA TRP A 16 -30.18 -31.61 -12.32
C TRP A 16 -31.51 -32.05 -12.94
N GLN A 17 -32.60 -32.08 -12.17
CA GLN A 17 -33.91 -32.46 -12.68
C GLN A 17 -34.33 -31.51 -13.81
N GLY A 18 -34.67 -32.06 -14.97
CA GLY A 18 -34.97 -31.28 -16.18
C GLY A 18 -33.77 -30.94 -17.05
N PHE A 19 -32.58 -31.50 -16.79
CA PHE A 19 -31.39 -31.35 -17.62
C PHE A 19 -30.81 -32.70 -18.04
N LEU A 20 -30.19 -32.74 -19.22
CA LEU A 20 -29.35 -33.83 -19.71
C LEU A 20 -27.88 -33.48 -19.48
N MET A 21 -27.02 -34.47 -19.21
CA MET A 21 -25.60 -34.26 -18.92
C MET A 21 -24.71 -34.87 -20.00
N SER A 22 -23.56 -34.27 -20.26
CA SER A 22 -22.51 -34.93 -21.04
C SER A 22 -21.70 -35.90 -20.18
N ASP A 23 -20.86 -36.70 -20.85
CA ASP A 23 -19.72 -37.34 -20.22
C ASP A 23 -18.82 -36.30 -19.52
N VAL A 24 -18.10 -36.77 -18.49
CA VAL A 24 -17.14 -35.93 -17.74
C VAL A 24 -16.08 -35.44 -18.71
N ARG A 25 -15.78 -34.13 -18.70
CA ARG A 25 -14.64 -33.62 -19.47
C ARG A 25 -13.37 -34.28 -18.94
N GLY A 26 -12.55 -34.85 -19.81
CA GLY A 26 -11.24 -35.44 -19.45
C GLY A 26 -10.20 -34.43 -18.97
N ASP A 27 -10.62 -33.25 -18.51
CA ASP A 27 -9.80 -32.24 -17.88
C ASP A 27 -9.82 -32.42 -16.35
N SER A 28 -8.87 -31.81 -15.64
CA SER A 28 -8.71 -31.91 -14.19
C SER A 28 -9.90 -31.37 -13.38
N SER A 29 -10.96 -30.87 -14.02
CA SER A 29 -12.09 -30.20 -13.38
C SER A 29 -13.26 -31.12 -13.00
N ASN A 30 -13.31 -32.35 -13.54
CA ASN A 30 -14.46 -33.28 -13.38
C ASN A 30 -15.83 -32.66 -13.74
N ARG A 31 -15.88 -31.58 -14.55
CA ARG A 31 -17.11 -30.86 -14.88
C ARG A 31 -17.83 -31.49 -16.07
N ARG A 32 -19.17 -31.39 -16.08
CA ARG A 32 -20.06 -31.88 -17.14
C ARG A 32 -20.76 -30.71 -17.84
N LYS A 33 -21.04 -30.85 -19.14
CA LYS A 33 -21.96 -29.97 -19.85
C LYS A 33 -23.39 -30.34 -19.46
N ALA A 34 -24.30 -29.36 -19.48
CA ALA A 34 -25.72 -29.60 -19.25
C ALA A 34 -26.53 -29.13 -20.46
N LYS A 35 -27.67 -29.76 -20.72
CA LYS A 35 -28.63 -29.34 -21.74
C LYS A 35 -30.01 -29.34 -21.14
N CYS A 36 -30.74 -28.23 -21.22
CA CYS A 36 -32.11 -28.18 -20.71
C CYS A 36 -33.02 -29.09 -21.54
N SER A 37 -33.81 -29.93 -20.88
CA SER A 37 -34.76 -30.83 -21.55
C SER A 37 -36.02 -30.13 -22.08
N TYR A 38 -36.29 -28.89 -21.64
CA TYR A 38 -37.49 -28.13 -22.02
C TYR A 38 -37.26 -27.15 -23.17
N CYS A 39 -36.17 -26.37 -23.12
CA CYS A 39 -35.85 -25.38 -24.16
C CYS A 39 -34.63 -25.75 -25.02
N ASN A 40 -33.95 -26.87 -24.74
CA ASN A 40 -32.72 -27.30 -25.41
C ASN A 40 -31.51 -26.36 -25.25
N ASP A 41 -31.54 -25.39 -24.32
CA ASP A 41 -30.37 -24.53 -24.05
C ASP A 41 -29.18 -25.34 -23.54
N HIS A 42 -27.99 -25.00 -24.03
CA HIS A 42 -26.76 -25.70 -23.74
C HIS A 42 -25.89 -24.91 -22.76
N PHE A 43 -25.48 -25.57 -21.68
CA PHE A 43 -24.58 -25.05 -20.66
C PHE A 43 -23.22 -25.72 -20.82
N SER A 44 -22.21 -24.91 -21.12
CA SER A 44 -20.82 -25.37 -21.21
C SER A 44 -20.33 -25.97 -19.88
N ASN A 45 -20.82 -25.44 -18.76
CA ASN A 45 -20.55 -25.89 -17.40
C ASN A 45 -21.87 -26.03 -16.62
N GLY A 46 -22.23 -27.23 -16.18
CA GLY A 46 -23.43 -27.49 -15.37
C GLY A 46 -23.30 -27.04 -13.91
N LYS A 47 -22.99 -25.75 -13.67
CA LYS A 47 -22.95 -25.21 -12.31
C LYS A 47 -24.37 -25.22 -11.71
N PRO A 48 -24.59 -25.74 -10.49
CA PRO A 48 -25.92 -25.82 -9.89
C PRO A 48 -26.67 -24.47 -9.83
N THR A 49 -25.96 -23.37 -9.61
CA THR A 49 -26.53 -22.01 -9.62
C THR A 49 -27.01 -21.59 -11.01
N ALA A 50 -26.26 -21.92 -12.07
CA ALA A 50 -26.62 -21.64 -13.45
C ALA A 50 -27.85 -22.45 -13.91
N LEU A 51 -27.90 -23.74 -13.52
CA LEU A 51 -29.04 -24.61 -13.81
C LEU A 51 -30.30 -24.14 -13.06
N TYR A 52 -30.17 -23.81 -11.78
CA TYR A 52 -31.27 -23.26 -10.98
C TYR A 52 -31.77 -21.92 -11.55
N ASN A 53 -30.86 -20.99 -11.87
CA ASN A 53 -31.21 -19.70 -12.48
C ASN A 53 -31.92 -19.89 -13.82
N HIS A 54 -31.44 -20.83 -14.64
CA HIS A 54 -32.08 -21.13 -15.91
C HIS A 54 -33.53 -21.60 -15.73
N VAL A 55 -33.79 -22.60 -14.88
CA VAL A 55 -35.16 -23.10 -14.65
C VAL A 55 -36.06 -22.03 -14.01
N LYS A 56 -35.52 -21.24 -13.07
CA LYS A 56 -36.31 -20.24 -12.34
C LYS A 56 -36.63 -19.00 -13.19
N ASN A 57 -35.65 -18.50 -13.94
CA ASN A 57 -35.72 -17.15 -14.51
C ASN A 57 -35.63 -17.10 -16.04
N VAL A 58 -35.05 -18.10 -16.70
CA VAL A 58 -34.70 -18.02 -18.14
C VAL A 58 -35.54 -18.95 -19.00
N CYS A 59 -35.85 -20.16 -18.53
CA CYS A 59 -36.54 -21.18 -19.32
C CYS A 59 -38.01 -20.76 -19.53
N LYS A 60 -38.33 -20.29 -20.74
CA LYS A 60 -39.71 -19.93 -21.14
C LYS A 60 -40.58 -21.15 -21.46
N SER A 61 -39.92 -22.27 -21.81
CA SER A 61 -40.58 -23.50 -22.28
C SER A 61 -40.94 -24.49 -21.16
N ILE A 62 -40.55 -24.21 -19.91
CA ILE A 62 -40.93 -25.07 -18.78
C ILE A 62 -42.38 -24.76 -18.33
N PRO A 63 -43.25 -25.78 -18.26
CA PRO A 63 -44.58 -25.61 -17.68
C PRO A 63 -44.54 -25.14 -16.22
N GLN A 64 -45.49 -24.28 -15.81
CA GLN A 64 -45.49 -23.64 -14.48
C GLN A 64 -45.64 -24.65 -13.33
N ASP A 65 -46.38 -25.73 -13.56
CA ASP A 65 -46.51 -26.89 -12.67
C ASP A 65 -45.16 -27.61 -12.49
N LYS A 66 -44.42 -27.84 -13.58
CA LYS A 66 -43.08 -28.46 -13.53
C LYS A 66 -42.03 -27.54 -12.92
N LYS A 67 -42.14 -26.24 -13.13
CA LYS A 67 -41.31 -25.21 -12.49
C LYS A 67 -41.55 -25.18 -10.98
N SER A 68 -42.82 -25.22 -10.56
CA SER A 68 -43.19 -25.28 -9.14
C SER A 68 -42.73 -26.58 -8.50
N ALA A 69 -42.89 -27.70 -9.19
CA ALA A 69 -42.38 -29.01 -8.76
C ALA A 69 -40.84 -29.02 -8.67
N TYR A 70 -40.12 -28.40 -9.62
CA TYR A 70 -38.67 -28.25 -9.54
C TYR A 70 -38.24 -27.41 -8.33
N LEU A 71 -38.94 -26.31 -8.03
CA LEU A 71 -38.64 -25.49 -6.85
C LEU A 71 -38.95 -26.23 -5.54
N GLN A 72 -40.06 -26.98 -5.49
CA GLN A 72 -40.41 -27.84 -4.36
C GLN A 72 -39.42 -29.00 -4.19
N ALA A 73 -38.99 -29.62 -5.29
CA ALA A 73 -38.01 -30.70 -5.29
C ALA A 73 -36.62 -30.18 -4.93
N ALA A 74 -36.21 -29.00 -5.40
CA ALA A 74 -34.97 -28.34 -5.00
C ALA A 74 -34.97 -27.99 -3.50
N HIS A 75 -36.14 -27.63 -2.95
CA HIS A 75 -36.34 -27.45 -1.51
C HIS A 75 -36.30 -28.78 -0.75
N ALA A 76 -36.97 -29.83 -1.24
CA ALA A 76 -36.99 -31.17 -0.62
C ALA A 76 -35.63 -31.90 -0.68
N ALA A 77 -34.83 -31.65 -1.72
CA ALA A 77 -33.50 -32.23 -1.91
C ALA A 77 -32.44 -31.64 -1.01
N LEU A 78 -32.67 -30.43 -0.49
CA LEU A 78 -31.89 -29.92 0.63
C LEU A 78 -32.16 -30.85 1.83
N LEU A 79 -33.43 -31.13 2.14
CA LEU A 79 -33.88 -31.91 3.31
C LEU A 79 -33.59 -33.44 3.31
N ASP A 80 -33.02 -34.05 2.26
CA ASP A 80 -32.87 -35.52 2.13
C ASP A 80 -31.51 -36.06 2.65
N PRO A 81 -31.45 -36.90 3.72
CA PRO A 81 -30.21 -37.31 4.40
C PRO A 81 -29.18 -38.10 3.57
N ASP A 82 -29.58 -38.77 2.48
CA ASP A 82 -28.71 -39.72 1.75
C ASP A 82 -28.05 -39.18 0.47
N HIS A 83 -28.13 -37.87 0.19
CA HIS A 83 -27.53 -37.30 -1.02
C HIS A 83 -26.16 -36.61 -0.80
N PRO A 84 -25.09 -37.07 -1.49
CA PRO A 84 -23.79 -36.40 -1.41
C PRO A 84 -23.88 -35.02 -2.06
N SER A 85 -23.59 -33.99 -1.28
CA SER A 85 -23.34 -32.65 -1.80
C SER A 85 -22.18 -32.73 -2.80
N SER A 86 -22.45 -32.32 -4.05
CA SER A 86 -21.47 -32.31 -5.14
C SER A 86 -20.36 -31.31 -4.83
N SER A 87 -19.32 -31.77 -4.14
CA SER A 87 -17.94 -31.25 -4.07
C SER A 87 -17.08 -32.20 -3.23
N LEU A 88 -16.84 -33.42 -3.72
CA LEU A 88 -15.74 -34.24 -3.21
C LEU A 88 -14.50 -33.92 -4.05
N VAL A 89 -13.71 -32.94 -3.59
CA VAL A 89 -12.27 -32.96 -3.84
C VAL A 89 -11.68 -33.86 -2.76
N PRO A 90 -11.13 -35.04 -3.08
CA PRO A 90 -10.37 -35.81 -2.12
C PRO A 90 -9.02 -35.11 -1.92
N GLN A 91 -8.94 -34.22 -0.92
CA GLN A 91 -7.64 -33.87 -0.36
C GLN A 91 -7.08 -35.12 0.33
N LYS A 92 -6.01 -35.70 -0.25
CA LYS A 92 -5.15 -36.65 0.45
C LYS A 92 -4.65 -35.97 1.73
N ARG A 93 -5.17 -36.38 2.89
CA ARG A 93 -4.54 -36.08 4.18
C ARG A 93 -3.31 -36.98 4.31
N PRO A 94 -2.13 -36.45 4.63
CA PRO A 94 -1.06 -37.28 5.19
C PRO A 94 -1.55 -37.79 6.54
N SER A 95 -1.45 -39.10 6.74
CA SER A 95 -1.66 -39.74 8.03
C SER A 95 -0.59 -39.25 9.01
N SER A 96 -0.95 -38.35 9.89
CA SER A 96 -0.19 -38.03 11.10
C SER A 96 -1.12 -38.22 12.29
N THR A 97 -0.81 -39.23 13.08
CA THR A 97 -1.43 -39.56 14.36
C THR A 97 -1.11 -38.43 15.35
N GLN A 98 -2.05 -37.51 15.54
CA GLN A 98 -2.14 -36.71 16.76
C GLN A 98 -3.58 -36.71 17.27
N THR A 99 -3.76 -37.38 18.40
CA THR A 99 -4.94 -37.36 19.26
C THR A 99 -5.12 -35.95 19.84
N SER A 100 -6.16 -35.24 19.38
CA SER A 100 -6.67 -34.07 20.11
C SER A 100 -8.20 -33.98 20.00
N ILE A 101 -8.84 -34.41 21.08
CA ILE A 101 -10.15 -34.01 21.65
C ILE A 101 -11.30 -33.75 20.65
N SER A 102 -12.02 -34.81 20.30
CA SER A 102 -13.28 -34.82 19.56
C SER A 102 -14.51 -34.69 20.48
N HIS A 103 -14.81 -33.49 21.00
CA HIS A 103 -16.01 -33.25 21.82
C HIS A 103 -17.11 -32.39 21.16
N LEU A 104 -17.00 -32.06 19.87
CA LEU A 104 -18.11 -31.43 19.15
C LEU A 104 -18.80 -32.48 18.27
N ARG A 105 -20.01 -32.90 18.68
CA ARG A 105 -20.88 -33.72 17.84
C ARG A 105 -21.28 -32.92 16.60
N SER A 106 -21.19 -33.53 15.43
CA SER A 106 -21.77 -32.96 14.21
C SER A 106 -23.28 -32.78 14.41
N PHE A 107 -23.82 -31.64 13.95
CA PHE A 107 -25.26 -31.42 13.91
C PHE A 107 -25.91 -32.36 12.89
N SER A 108 -27.20 -32.66 13.07
CA SER A 108 -27.98 -33.31 12.02
C SER A 108 -28.07 -32.40 10.79
N LYS A 109 -28.38 -32.97 9.63
CA LYS A 109 -28.49 -32.21 8.38
C LYS A 109 -29.60 -31.16 8.47
N GLU A 110 -30.75 -31.53 9.05
CA GLU A 110 -31.90 -30.65 9.25
C GLU A 110 -31.55 -29.47 10.16
N LYS A 111 -30.82 -29.73 11.25
CA LYS A 111 -30.36 -28.66 12.14
C LYS A 111 -29.33 -27.75 11.48
N THR A 112 -28.46 -28.31 10.65
CA THR A 112 -27.48 -27.54 9.87
C THR A 112 -28.17 -26.60 8.88
N GLU A 113 -29.24 -27.06 8.22
CA GLU A 113 -30.03 -26.24 7.30
C GLU A 113 -30.76 -25.09 7.99
N VAL A 114 -31.40 -25.37 9.13
CA VAL A 114 -32.03 -24.32 9.96
C VAL A 114 -30.99 -23.27 10.37
N LEU A 115 -29.77 -23.69 10.73
CA LEU A 115 -28.69 -22.75 11.06
C LEU A 115 -28.23 -21.93 9.85
N HIS A 116 -28.11 -22.53 8.67
CA HIS A 116 -27.79 -21.81 7.43
C HIS A 116 -28.88 -20.77 7.09
N GLU A 117 -30.16 -21.13 7.26
CA GLU A 117 -31.27 -20.23 7.02
C GLU A 117 -31.26 -19.04 7.99
N ILE A 118 -31.05 -19.29 9.29
CA ILE A 118 -30.95 -18.25 10.31
C ILE A 118 -29.76 -17.32 10.02
N LEU A 119 -28.60 -17.88 9.67
CA LEU A 119 -27.42 -17.11 9.30
C LEU A 119 -27.69 -16.21 8.09
N LEU A 120 -28.26 -16.77 7.02
CA LEU A 120 -28.60 -16.00 5.81
C LEU A 120 -29.61 -14.89 6.12
N LYS A 121 -30.68 -15.19 6.88
CA LYS A 121 -31.66 -14.19 7.32
C LYS A 121 -31.00 -13.05 8.08
N SER A 122 -30.08 -13.36 9.00
CA SER A 122 -29.36 -12.33 9.76
C SER A 122 -28.55 -11.43 8.83
N MET A 123 -27.77 -11.99 7.90
CA MET A 123 -26.92 -11.24 6.98
C MET A 123 -27.73 -10.35 6.04
N LEU A 124 -28.83 -10.87 5.48
CA LEU A 124 -29.71 -10.11 4.60
C LEU A 124 -30.43 -8.98 5.34
N SER A 125 -30.85 -9.21 6.59
CA SER A 125 -31.54 -8.18 7.39
C SER A 125 -30.64 -7.04 7.86
N SER A 126 -29.32 -7.25 7.88
CA SER A 126 -28.33 -6.28 8.37
C SER A 126 -27.39 -5.77 7.29
N ASP A 127 -27.67 -6.05 6.01
CA ASP A 127 -26.81 -5.71 4.86
C ASP A 127 -25.34 -6.15 5.05
N THR A 128 -25.14 -7.31 5.68
CA THR A 128 -23.80 -7.85 5.94
C THR A 128 -23.27 -8.54 4.69
N PRO A 129 -22.06 -8.17 4.20
CA PRO A 129 -21.46 -8.80 3.04
C PRO A 129 -21.22 -10.30 3.22
N LEU A 130 -21.33 -11.08 2.14
CA LEU A 130 -21.02 -12.52 2.16
C LEU A 130 -19.57 -12.82 2.56
N SER A 131 -18.65 -11.87 2.39
CA SER A 131 -17.26 -11.98 2.83
C SER A 131 -17.09 -12.15 4.34
N LEU A 132 -18.12 -11.89 5.15
CA LEU A 132 -18.11 -12.27 6.57
C LEU A 132 -17.90 -13.79 6.74
N LEU A 133 -18.43 -14.60 5.83
CA LEU A 133 -18.30 -16.06 5.87
C LEU A 133 -16.88 -16.54 5.59
N ASP A 134 -16.02 -15.68 5.04
CA ASP A 134 -14.59 -15.96 4.83
C ASP A 134 -13.73 -15.34 5.95
N ASN A 135 -14.33 -14.62 6.91
CA ASN A 135 -13.60 -13.94 7.97
C ASN A 135 -13.16 -14.92 9.08
N GLU A 136 -11.85 -15.00 9.31
CA GLU A 136 -11.26 -15.91 10.31
C GLU A 136 -11.73 -15.63 11.74
N HIS A 137 -11.91 -14.36 12.12
CA HIS A 137 -12.40 -14.01 13.45
C HIS A 137 -13.86 -14.44 13.65
N PHE A 138 -14.68 -14.38 12.59
CA PHE A 138 -16.04 -14.90 12.62
C PHE A 138 -16.04 -16.43 12.80
N HIS A 139 -15.13 -17.16 12.13
CA HIS A 139 -14.98 -18.60 12.32
C HIS A 139 -14.54 -18.97 13.73
N GLU A 140 -13.59 -18.21 14.31
CA GLU A 140 -13.15 -18.44 15.69
C GLU A 140 -14.27 -18.14 16.69
N TYR A 141 -15.00 -17.04 16.50
CA TYR A 141 -16.18 -16.73 17.31
C TYR A 141 -17.20 -17.87 17.27
N GLN A 142 -17.54 -18.38 16.07
CA GLN A 142 -18.46 -19.51 15.92
C GLN A 142 -17.96 -20.79 16.61
N ARG A 143 -16.65 -21.08 16.54
CA ARG A 143 -16.03 -22.22 17.22
C ARG A 143 -16.13 -22.10 18.75
N GLN A 144 -15.94 -20.91 19.30
CA GLN A 144 -16.05 -20.66 20.75
C GLN A 144 -17.51 -20.71 21.23
N LEU A 145 -18.45 -20.18 20.44
CA LEU A 145 -19.89 -20.30 20.73
C LEU A 145 -20.35 -21.75 20.84
N ALA A 146 -19.82 -22.64 20.00
CA ALA A 146 -20.19 -24.06 20.06
C ALA A 146 -19.80 -24.74 21.39
N ARG A 147 -18.94 -24.12 22.20
CA ARG A 147 -18.40 -24.67 23.44
C ARG A 147 -19.12 -24.18 24.70
N SER A 148 -19.93 -23.10 24.64
CA SER A 148 -20.53 -22.48 25.82
C SER A 148 -21.78 -21.64 25.50
N PRO A 149 -22.81 -21.61 26.37
CA PRO A 149 -23.94 -20.71 26.20
C PRO A 149 -23.48 -19.24 26.34
N TYR A 150 -23.47 -18.52 25.23
CA TYR A 150 -23.13 -17.11 25.16
C TYR A 150 -24.37 -16.25 24.87
N LYS A 151 -24.52 -15.15 25.60
CA LYS A 151 -25.57 -14.15 25.35
C LYS A 151 -24.96 -12.98 24.59
N ILE A 152 -25.48 -12.72 23.40
CA ILE A 152 -25.05 -11.59 22.56
C ILE A 152 -25.31 -10.28 23.33
N PRO A 153 -24.30 -9.38 23.44
CA PRO A 153 -24.46 -8.11 24.13
C PRO A 153 -25.37 -7.14 23.38
N SER A 154 -25.99 -6.20 24.10
CA SER A 154 -26.68 -5.08 23.47
C SER A 154 -25.70 -4.09 22.83
N ILE A 155 -26.19 -3.22 21.95
CA ILE A 155 -25.37 -2.17 21.32
C ILE A 155 -24.73 -1.26 22.37
N SER A 156 -25.48 -0.84 23.39
CA SER A 156 -24.95 0.00 24.48
C SER A 156 -23.86 -0.74 25.25
N HIS A 157 -24.06 -2.02 25.59
CA HIS A 157 -23.04 -2.80 26.29
C HIS A 157 -21.78 -3.00 25.44
N MET A 158 -21.94 -3.20 24.12
CA MET A 158 -20.80 -3.26 23.19
C MET A 158 -20.03 -1.94 23.17
N SER A 159 -20.73 -0.80 23.08
CA SER A 159 -20.12 0.53 22.99
C SER A 159 -19.51 1.04 24.28
N GLU A 160 -20.16 0.82 25.42
CA GLU A 160 -19.79 1.42 26.71
C GLU A 160 -18.91 0.50 27.56
N VAL A 161 -18.91 -0.81 27.29
CA VAL A 161 -18.18 -1.80 28.10
C VAL A 161 -17.21 -2.62 27.26
N VAL A 162 -17.69 -3.34 26.25
CA VAL A 162 -16.84 -4.30 25.52
C VAL A 162 -15.73 -3.59 24.75
N ILE A 163 -16.04 -2.54 23.99
CA ILE A 163 -15.04 -1.78 23.23
C ILE A 163 -13.99 -1.15 24.17
N PRO A 164 -14.35 -0.42 25.23
CA PRO A 164 -13.37 0.10 26.19
C PRO A 164 -12.51 -0.99 26.85
N VAL A 165 -13.09 -2.14 27.23
CA VAL A 165 -12.33 -3.25 27.84
C VAL A 165 -11.36 -3.87 26.83
N MET A 166 -11.79 -4.10 25.59
CA MET A 166 -10.93 -4.63 24.54
C MET A 166 -9.84 -3.63 24.14
N HIS A 167 -10.18 -2.34 24.11
CA HIS A 167 -9.22 -1.26 23.89
C HIS A 167 -8.19 -1.20 25.01
N ALA A 168 -8.59 -1.24 26.28
CA ALA A 168 -7.67 -1.29 27.42
C ALA A 168 -6.74 -2.51 27.37
N LYS A 169 -7.24 -3.68 26.97
CA LYS A 169 -6.39 -4.87 26.74
C LYS A 169 -5.37 -4.62 25.64
N TYR A 170 -5.81 -4.07 24.51
CA TYR A 170 -4.91 -3.70 23.42
C TYR A 170 -3.86 -2.69 23.87
N GLU A 171 -4.24 -1.66 24.63
CA GLU A 171 -3.32 -0.66 25.15
C GLU A 171 -2.24 -1.28 26.03
N ILE A 172 -2.61 -2.21 26.90
CA ILE A 172 -1.66 -2.99 27.71
C ILE A 172 -0.73 -3.82 26.82
N GLU A 173 -1.27 -4.48 25.78
CA GLU A 173 -0.47 -5.25 24.83
C GLU A 173 0.54 -4.39 24.05
N VAL A 174 0.16 -3.17 23.67
CA VAL A 174 1.07 -2.20 23.03
C VAL A 174 2.18 -1.80 23.98
N VAL A 175 1.82 -1.36 25.19
CA VAL A 175 2.81 -0.94 26.19
C VAL A 175 3.79 -2.07 26.46
N ASN A 176 3.30 -3.29 26.68
CA ASN A 176 4.16 -4.47 26.90
C ASN A 176 5.04 -4.80 25.70
N ARG A 177 4.54 -4.63 24.46
CA ARG A 177 5.30 -4.89 23.23
C ARG A 177 6.40 -3.85 23.01
N LEU A 178 6.13 -2.59 23.35
CA LEU A 178 7.08 -1.49 23.18
C LEU A 178 8.04 -1.35 24.37
N GLN A 179 7.70 -1.93 25.52
CA GLN A 179 8.55 -1.94 26.70
C GLN A 179 9.90 -2.62 26.40
N GLY A 180 11.00 -1.95 26.73
CA GLY A 180 12.36 -2.45 26.51
C GLY A 180 12.80 -2.45 25.04
N GLN A 181 11.96 -2.00 24.11
CA GLN A 181 12.36 -1.79 22.72
C GLN A 181 13.21 -0.53 22.60
N SER A 182 14.17 -0.55 21.69
CA SER A 182 14.99 0.59 21.33
C SER A 182 15.03 0.71 19.81
N ASN A 183 15.64 1.80 19.34
CA ASN A 183 15.76 2.08 17.92
C ASN A 183 14.42 2.19 17.18
N LEU A 184 13.46 2.85 17.83
CA LEU A 184 12.13 3.05 17.29
C LEU A 184 12.11 4.27 16.37
N THR A 185 11.31 4.18 15.31
CA THR A 185 10.95 5.29 14.43
C THR A 185 9.54 5.74 14.76
N LEU A 186 9.38 7.01 15.10
CA LEU A 186 8.08 7.64 15.30
C LEU A 186 7.60 8.24 13.98
N SER A 187 6.46 7.81 13.46
CA SER A 187 5.89 8.33 12.23
C SER A 187 4.58 9.06 12.46
N LEU A 188 4.44 10.19 11.77
CA LEU A 188 3.26 11.02 11.79
C LEU A 188 2.74 11.18 10.36
N ASP A 189 1.53 10.65 10.09
CA ASP A 189 0.90 10.75 8.77
C ASP A 189 -0.46 11.48 8.87
N PRO A 190 -0.63 12.62 8.18
CA PRO A 190 -1.90 13.34 8.13
C PRO A 190 -2.92 12.72 7.18
N TRP A 191 -4.20 12.90 7.50
CA TRP A 191 -5.28 12.87 6.52
C TRP A 191 -6.37 13.86 6.87
N THR A 192 -7.17 14.20 5.87
CA THR A 192 -8.39 14.99 6.07
C THR A 192 -9.57 14.04 6.25
N ASP A 193 -10.36 14.23 7.30
CA ASP A 193 -11.62 13.51 7.50
C ASP A 193 -12.72 14.04 6.55
N ASP A 194 -13.86 13.33 6.51
CA ASP A 194 -15.00 13.71 5.65
C ASP A 194 -15.62 15.06 6.02
N SER A 195 -15.28 15.61 7.19
CA SER A 195 -15.72 16.93 7.66
C SER A 195 -14.72 18.04 7.31
N GLY A 196 -13.61 17.72 6.63
CA GLY A 196 -12.58 18.68 6.23
C GLY A 196 -11.52 18.95 7.29
N ASN A 197 -11.53 18.23 8.42
CA ASN A 197 -10.56 18.43 9.50
C ASN A 197 -9.30 17.58 9.28
N THR A 198 -8.14 18.10 9.68
CA THR A 198 -6.90 17.32 9.65
C THR A 198 -6.77 16.45 10.90
N VAL A 199 -6.45 15.19 10.69
CA VAL A 199 -6.20 14.18 11.71
C VAL A 199 -4.83 13.55 11.43
N TYR A 200 -4.09 13.20 12.49
CA TYR A 200 -2.80 12.54 12.35
C TYR A 200 -2.78 11.15 12.98
N ALA A 201 -2.22 10.18 12.28
CA ALA A 201 -1.88 8.88 12.84
C ALA A 201 -0.47 8.97 13.39
N LEU A 202 -0.33 8.65 14.67
CA LEU A 202 0.95 8.47 15.31
C LEU A 202 1.25 6.99 15.41
N VAL A 203 2.28 6.54 14.70
CA VAL A 203 2.67 5.14 14.62
C VAL A 203 4.11 4.98 15.07
N VAL A 204 4.37 3.96 15.87
CA VAL A 204 5.71 3.53 16.26
C VAL A 204 6.11 2.35 15.38
N GLN A 205 7.29 2.45 14.77
CA GLN A 205 7.77 1.49 13.80
C GLN A 205 9.23 1.11 14.05
N ARG A 206 9.60 -0.11 13.63
CA ARG A 206 10.99 -0.55 13.49
C ARG A 206 11.10 -1.34 12.20
N GLY A 207 12.20 -1.14 11.47
CA GLY A 207 12.44 -1.72 10.15
C GLY A 207 12.25 -3.24 10.09
N ASN A 208 12.05 -3.74 8.87
CA ASN A 208 11.78 -5.15 8.59
C ASN A 208 10.54 -5.72 9.31
N ASN A 209 9.52 -4.87 9.48
CA ASN A 209 8.24 -5.22 10.09
C ASN A 209 8.31 -5.82 11.51
N GLN A 210 9.42 -5.61 12.22
CA GLN A 210 9.58 -6.09 13.59
C GLN A 210 8.56 -5.45 14.53
N ILE A 211 8.30 -4.15 14.34
CA ILE A 211 7.35 -3.37 15.11
C ILE A 211 6.62 -2.42 14.17
N LYS A 212 5.29 -2.42 14.23
CA LYS A 212 4.42 -1.42 13.61
C LYS A 212 3.15 -1.31 14.44
N GLN A 213 3.02 -0.25 15.24
CA GLN A 213 1.92 -0.08 16.19
C GLN A 213 1.36 1.33 16.11
N LEU A 214 0.05 1.47 15.92
CA LEU A 214 -0.63 2.75 16.03
C LEU A 214 -0.78 3.08 17.51
N ILE A 215 -0.09 4.11 17.98
CA ILE A 215 -0.14 4.48 19.39
C ILE A 215 -1.20 5.54 19.67
N ASN A 216 -1.50 6.43 18.72
CA ASN A 216 -2.54 7.44 18.89
C ASN A 216 -3.08 7.96 17.55
N VAL A 217 -4.28 8.53 17.61
CA VAL A 217 -4.86 9.34 16.55
C VAL A 217 -5.07 10.74 17.14
N LEU A 218 -4.31 11.71 16.63
CA LEU A 218 -4.31 13.09 17.10
C LEU A 218 -5.31 13.91 16.28
N ASN A 219 -6.26 14.52 16.97
CA ASN A 219 -7.28 15.37 16.39
C ASN A 219 -7.16 16.76 17.02
N PHE A 220 -7.12 17.82 16.21
CA PHE A 220 -7.00 19.20 16.68
C PHE A 220 -8.26 20.02 16.36
N PHE A 221 -9.45 19.43 16.51
CA PHE A 221 -10.72 20.08 16.13
C PHE A 221 -10.97 21.44 16.81
N GLU A 222 -10.41 21.65 18.00
CA GLU A 222 -10.60 22.85 18.83
C GLU A 222 -9.33 23.71 18.93
N GLU A 223 -8.22 23.28 18.32
CA GLU A 223 -6.91 23.90 18.43
C GLU A 223 -6.32 24.21 17.05
N LEU A 224 -5.44 25.22 16.99
CA LEU A 224 -4.71 25.49 15.76
C LEU A 224 -3.70 24.37 15.48
N HIS A 225 -3.60 23.97 14.22
CA HIS A 225 -2.60 23.02 13.70
C HIS A 225 -1.18 23.63 13.67
N THR A 226 -0.68 24.05 14.82
CA THR A 226 0.67 24.62 14.96
C THR A 226 1.70 23.51 15.21
N PRO A 227 2.96 23.69 14.78
CA PRO A 227 4.05 22.78 15.12
C PRO A 227 4.18 22.53 16.63
N GLN A 228 3.90 23.55 17.45
CA GLN A 228 3.99 23.51 18.91
C GLN A 228 2.91 22.60 19.51
N ASN A 229 1.65 22.77 19.13
CA ASN A 229 0.55 21.95 19.66
C ASN A 229 0.72 20.48 19.28
N ILE A 230 1.19 20.22 18.04
CA ILE A 230 1.52 18.87 17.61
C ILE A 230 2.65 18.29 18.47
N PHE A 231 3.71 19.05 18.70
CA PHE A 231 4.84 18.60 19.49
C PHE A 231 4.48 18.31 20.96
N GLU A 232 3.65 19.15 21.58
CA GLU A 232 3.12 18.90 22.93
C GLU A 232 2.26 17.63 22.99
N SER A 233 1.41 17.41 21.98
CA SER A 233 0.59 16.20 21.85
C SER A 233 1.46 14.93 21.67
N LEU A 234 2.58 15.04 20.95
CA LEU A 234 3.56 13.95 20.83
C LEU A 234 4.17 13.62 22.20
N LYS A 235 4.62 14.63 22.95
CA LYS A 235 5.20 14.45 24.29
C LYS A 235 4.21 13.80 25.25
N GLN A 236 2.98 14.30 25.29
CA GLN A 236 1.92 13.73 26.11
C GLN A 236 1.65 12.27 25.74
N THR A 237 1.51 11.98 24.44
CA THR A 237 1.23 10.62 23.98
C THR A 237 2.34 9.65 24.36
N LEU A 238 3.61 10.02 24.17
CA LEU A 238 4.73 9.15 24.56
C LEU A 238 4.74 8.87 26.06
N GLN A 239 4.47 9.89 26.88
CA GLN A 239 4.35 9.74 28.33
C GLN A 239 3.20 8.78 28.71
N GLU A 240 2.02 8.93 28.10
CA GLU A 240 0.87 8.04 28.32
C GLU A 240 1.17 6.60 27.92
N LYS A 241 1.98 6.37 26.88
CA LYS A 241 2.41 5.04 26.44
C LYS A 241 3.62 4.49 27.18
N SER A 242 4.12 5.19 28.21
CA SER A 242 5.34 4.83 28.93
C SER A 242 6.55 4.67 28.00
N LEU A 243 6.63 5.51 26.96
CA LEU A 243 7.75 5.57 26.04
C LEU A 243 8.62 6.78 26.35
N ASP A 244 9.92 6.57 26.33
CA ASP A 244 10.91 7.62 26.50
C ASP A 244 11.54 7.97 25.14
N TRP A 245 11.83 9.25 24.94
CA TRP A 245 12.55 9.74 23.76
C TRP A 245 13.90 9.04 23.54
N ILE A 246 14.54 8.49 24.58
CA ILE A 246 15.78 7.70 24.44
C ILE A 246 15.58 6.42 23.61
N GLN A 247 14.36 5.88 23.57
CA GLN A 247 14.01 4.69 22.78
C GLN A 247 13.76 5.04 21.30
N ILE A 248 13.53 6.33 21.00
CA ILE A 248 13.25 6.84 19.66
C ILE A 248 14.58 7.26 18.99
N SER A 249 14.91 6.63 17.87
CA SER A 249 16.08 6.99 17.06
C SER A 249 15.76 7.92 15.91
N SER A 250 14.51 7.91 15.43
CA SER A 250 14.11 8.81 14.36
C SER A 250 12.64 9.22 14.41
N PHE A 251 12.35 10.36 13.78
CA PHE A 251 11.01 10.86 13.54
C PHE A 251 10.81 11.11 12.04
N VAL A 252 9.73 10.59 11.47
CA VAL A 252 9.39 10.74 10.04
C VAL A 252 8.00 11.36 9.86
N SER A 253 7.93 12.36 8.99
CA SER A 253 6.69 13.07 8.62
C SER A 253 6.75 13.47 7.14
N ASP A 254 5.62 13.89 6.58
CA ASP A 254 5.55 14.48 5.26
C ASP A 254 6.25 15.85 5.19
N CYS A 255 6.28 16.48 4.01
CA CYS A 255 7.12 17.66 3.74
C CYS A 255 6.46 19.06 3.87
N PRO A 256 5.23 19.29 4.37
CA PRO A 256 4.70 20.64 4.44
C PRO A 256 5.46 21.49 5.47
N ALA A 257 5.35 22.82 5.34
CA ALA A 257 6.10 23.77 6.17
C ALA A 257 5.91 23.58 7.68
N VAL A 258 4.68 23.24 8.10
CA VAL A 258 4.35 22.92 9.51
C VAL A 258 5.17 21.73 10.01
N MET A 259 5.30 20.68 9.21
CA MET A 259 6.06 19.48 9.59
C MET A 259 7.57 19.68 9.50
N ALA A 260 8.03 20.53 8.58
CA ALA A 260 9.42 20.96 8.57
C ALA A 260 9.79 21.69 9.88
N HIS A 261 8.94 22.60 10.35
CA HIS A 261 9.14 23.26 11.64
C HIS A 261 9.03 22.28 12.82
N LEU A 262 8.07 21.36 12.82
CA LEU A 262 7.98 20.32 13.84
C LEU A 262 9.27 19.48 13.94
N ARG A 263 9.83 19.08 12.79
CA ARG A 263 11.14 18.38 12.76
C ARG A 263 12.24 19.25 13.36
N SER A 264 12.28 20.55 13.08
CA SER A 264 13.24 21.47 13.70
C SER A 264 13.08 21.54 15.23
N LEU A 265 11.85 21.58 15.75
CA LEU A 265 11.60 21.57 17.20
C LEU A 265 12.09 20.27 17.85
N ILE A 266 11.77 19.12 17.25
CA ILE A 266 12.21 17.81 17.75
C ILE A 266 13.74 17.72 17.73
N LYS A 267 14.40 18.17 16.65
CA LYS A 267 15.86 18.16 16.56
C LYS A 267 16.53 19.06 17.60
N LEU A 268 15.89 20.17 17.99
CA LEU A 268 16.40 21.09 19.00
C LEU A 268 16.29 20.51 20.41
N GLU A 269 15.12 19.97 20.78
CA GLU A 269 14.88 19.44 22.14
C GLU A 269 15.48 18.03 22.31
N PHE A 270 15.48 17.22 21.27
CA PHE A 270 15.99 15.85 21.25
C PHE A 270 17.00 15.63 20.11
N PRO A 271 18.25 16.13 20.22
CA PRO A 271 19.26 16.04 19.16
C PRO A 271 19.61 14.60 18.71
N ARG A 272 19.34 13.61 19.57
CA ARG A 272 19.49 12.18 19.28
C ARG A 272 18.48 11.65 18.27
N VAL A 273 17.32 12.28 18.17
CA VAL A 273 16.24 11.85 17.28
C VAL A 273 16.51 12.39 15.87
N LEU A 274 16.86 11.49 14.97
CA LEU A 274 17.10 11.83 13.57
C LEU A 274 15.78 12.16 12.87
N THR A 275 15.70 13.30 12.20
CA THR A 275 14.48 13.72 11.53
C THR A 275 14.51 13.41 10.04
N LEU A 276 13.52 12.65 9.56
CA LEU A 276 13.40 12.15 8.19
C LEU A 276 12.21 12.80 7.47
N SER A 277 12.39 13.06 6.17
CA SER A 277 11.33 13.48 5.26
C SER A 277 10.75 12.24 4.60
N CYS A 278 9.44 12.01 4.65
CA CYS A 278 8.84 10.78 4.13
C CYS A 278 9.19 10.54 2.65
N SER A 279 9.87 9.43 2.36
CA SER A 279 10.28 9.11 0.99
C SER A 279 9.09 8.78 0.10
N LEU A 280 8.14 7.97 0.58
CA LEU A 280 6.91 7.68 -0.15
C LEU A 280 6.10 8.94 -0.51
N HIS A 281 6.04 9.93 0.40
CA HIS A 281 5.39 11.21 0.11
C HIS A 281 6.12 11.97 -0.99
N ALA A 282 7.46 12.02 -0.98
CA ALA A 282 8.23 12.67 -2.03
C ALA A 282 8.01 12.04 -3.42
N PHE A 283 7.89 10.70 -3.51
CA PHE A 283 7.57 10.02 -4.77
C PHE A 283 6.11 10.25 -5.20
N ASN A 284 5.16 10.36 -4.26
CA ASN A 284 3.80 10.75 -4.59
C ASN A 284 3.72 12.20 -5.11
N LEU A 285 4.54 13.11 -4.57
CA LEU A 285 4.67 14.47 -5.09
C LEU A 285 5.34 14.51 -6.47
N LEU A 286 6.31 13.65 -6.73
CA LEU A 286 6.86 13.47 -8.08
C LEU A 286 5.76 13.08 -9.08
N ALA A 287 4.91 12.12 -8.73
CA ALA A 287 3.76 11.75 -9.55
C ALA A 287 2.78 12.93 -9.71
N LYS A 288 2.50 13.68 -8.63
CA LYS A 288 1.65 14.89 -8.66
C LYS A 288 2.12 15.89 -9.71
N ASP A 289 3.38 16.30 -9.62
CA ASP A 289 3.91 17.36 -10.48
C ASP A 289 3.95 16.93 -11.95
N ILE A 290 4.30 15.67 -12.22
CA ILE A 290 4.32 15.12 -13.59
C ILE A 290 2.90 15.08 -14.17
N LEU A 291 1.91 14.66 -13.37
CA LEU A 291 0.52 14.62 -13.79
C LEU A 291 -0.09 16.01 -13.96
N ALA A 292 0.41 17.03 -13.26
CA ALA A 292 -0.08 18.41 -13.37
C ALA A 292 0.27 19.09 -14.72
N HIS A 293 1.16 18.50 -15.52
CA HIS A 293 1.54 19.08 -16.81
C HIS A 293 0.33 19.12 -17.79
N PRO A 294 0.05 20.24 -18.48
CA PRO A 294 -1.16 20.41 -19.31
C PRO A 294 -1.35 19.32 -20.38
N LEU A 295 -0.26 18.91 -21.02
CA LEU A 295 -0.26 17.79 -21.97
C LEU A 295 -0.82 16.50 -21.34
N VAL A 296 -0.42 16.19 -20.12
CA VAL A 296 -0.81 14.98 -19.41
C VAL A 296 -2.26 15.08 -18.94
N GLN A 297 -2.66 16.25 -18.42
CA GLN A 297 -4.03 16.51 -18.01
C GLN A 297 -5.04 16.23 -19.13
N SER A 298 -4.75 16.67 -20.37
CA SER A 298 -5.66 16.41 -21.49
C SER A 298 -5.92 14.93 -21.76
N ILE A 299 -4.87 14.09 -21.68
CA ILE A 299 -4.96 12.65 -21.88
C ILE A 299 -5.60 11.98 -20.65
N LEU A 300 -5.27 12.47 -19.46
CA LEU A 300 -5.82 11.97 -18.20
C LEU A 300 -7.33 12.16 -18.11
N GLU A 301 -7.86 13.31 -18.52
CA GLU A 301 -9.31 13.56 -18.52
C GLU A 301 -10.05 12.69 -19.54
N ALA A 302 -9.47 12.44 -20.72
CA ALA A 302 -10.00 11.48 -21.68
C ALA A 302 -10.01 10.05 -21.10
N ASN A 303 -8.91 9.63 -20.47
CA ASN A 303 -8.82 8.34 -19.79
C ASN A 303 -9.84 8.20 -18.64
N LYS A 304 -10.02 9.24 -17.83
CA LYS A 304 -11.04 9.27 -16.77
C LYS A 304 -12.44 9.14 -17.35
N THR A 305 -12.72 9.81 -18.47
CA THR A 305 -14.01 9.70 -19.17
C THR A 305 -14.28 8.26 -19.60
N LEU A 306 -13.28 7.58 -20.20
CA LEU A 306 -13.37 6.15 -20.55
C LEU A 306 -13.66 5.28 -19.32
N ILE A 307 -12.80 5.36 -18.29
CA ILE A 307 -12.92 4.50 -17.11
C ILE A 307 -14.25 4.76 -16.39
N THR A 308 -14.66 6.02 -16.22
CA THR A 308 -15.89 6.37 -15.52
C THR A 308 -17.11 5.79 -16.25
N PHE A 309 -17.16 5.89 -17.58
CA PHE A 309 -18.25 5.29 -18.36
C PHE A 309 -18.31 3.76 -18.16
N PHE A 310 -17.19 3.07 -18.40
CA PHE A 310 -17.12 1.60 -18.33
C PHE A 310 -17.19 1.02 -16.92
N THR A 311 -17.13 1.86 -15.88
CA THR A 311 -17.32 1.43 -14.48
C THR A 311 -18.67 1.82 -13.90
N THR A 312 -19.42 2.71 -14.57
CA THR A 312 -20.74 3.16 -14.13
C THR A 312 -21.87 2.44 -14.85
N ASP A 313 -21.67 2.04 -16.11
CA ASP A 313 -22.67 1.30 -16.88
C ASP A 313 -22.55 -0.21 -16.63
N ASP A 314 -23.53 -0.79 -15.94
CA ASP A 314 -23.54 -2.21 -15.53
C ASP A 314 -23.32 -3.18 -16.71
N TYR A 315 -23.89 -2.89 -17.88
CA TYR A 315 -23.79 -3.77 -19.05
C TYR A 315 -22.37 -3.76 -19.60
N TRP A 316 -21.82 -2.57 -19.82
CA TRP A 316 -20.47 -2.42 -20.35
C TRP A 316 -19.40 -2.84 -19.35
N THR A 317 -19.64 -2.63 -18.05
CA THR A 317 -18.80 -3.14 -16.97
C THR A 317 -18.70 -4.68 -17.00
N ASP A 318 -19.85 -5.39 -17.05
CA ASP A 318 -19.86 -6.86 -17.09
C ASP A 318 -19.23 -7.41 -18.38
N ASN A 319 -19.46 -6.74 -19.51
CA ASN A 319 -18.83 -7.08 -20.78
C ASN A 319 -17.30 -6.97 -20.69
N LEU A 320 -16.79 -5.84 -20.17
CA LEU A 320 -15.36 -5.60 -20.04
C LEU A 320 -14.71 -6.57 -19.05
N TYR A 321 -15.36 -6.88 -17.92
CA TYR A 321 -14.86 -7.87 -16.97
C TYR A 321 -14.85 -9.28 -17.55
N THR A 322 -15.87 -9.66 -18.32
CA THR A 322 -15.90 -10.96 -19.01
C THR A 322 -14.75 -11.07 -20.01
N TRP A 323 -14.49 -9.99 -20.77
CA TRP A 323 -13.36 -9.91 -21.68
C TRP A 323 -12.02 -10.00 -20.93
N ALA A 324 -11.84 -9.22 -19.84
CA ALA A 324 -10.62 -9.19 -19.04
C ALA A 324 -10.31 -10.55 -18.39
N ASN A 325 -11.33 -11.22 -17.85
CA ASN A 325 -11.21 -12.58 -17.31
C ASN A 325 -10.79 -13.60 -18.37
N THR A 326 -11.24 -13.43 -19.61
CA THR A 326 -10.82 -14.30 -20.73
C THR A 326 -9.36 -14.06 -21.14
N LYS A 327 -8.84 -12.86 -20.86
CA LYS A 327 -7.47 -12.45 -21.17
C LYS A 327 -6.50 -12.57 -19.99
N GLU A 328 -6.98 -13.03 -18.83
CA GLU A 328 -6.20 -13.17 -17.59
C GLU A 328 -5.48 -11.86 -17.19
N LEU A 329 -6.13 -10.72 -17.42
CA LEU A 329 -5.56 -9.42 -17.07
C LEU A 329 -5.40 -9.29 -15.55
N THR A 330 -4.24 -8.78 -15.14
CA THR A 330 -3.88 -8.57 -13.74
C THR A 330 -4.41 -7.26 -13.16
N HIS A 331 -4.62 -6.26 -14.01
CA HIS A 331 -5.10 -4.94 -13.61
C HIS A 331 -6.63 -4.93 -13.58
N GLU A 332 -7.22 -4.78 -12.39
CA GLU A 332 -8.67 -4.63 -12.26
C GLU A 332 -9.12 -3.25 -12.75
N LEU A 333 -10.17 -3.22 -13.58
CA LEU A 333 -10.90 -2.01 -13.89
C LEU A 333 -11.61 -1.53 -12.62
N ARG A 334 -10.98 -0.65 -11.85
CA ARG A 334 -11.63 0.04 -10.74
C ARG A 334 -11.77 1.51 -11.11
N SER A 335 -12.93 2.08 -10.81
CA SER A 335 -13.17 3.51 -10.87
C SER A 335 -12.06 4.27 -10.13
N ALA A 336 -11.57 5.36 -10.73
CA ALA A 336 -10.52 6.22 -10.19
C ALA A 336 -10.98 7.07 -8.98
N PHE A 337 -11.69 6.48 -8.01
CA PHE A 337 -12.24 7.22 -6.86
C PHE A 337 -11.20 7.57 -5.80
N GLU A 338 -10.02 6.96 -5.82
CA GLU A 338 -8.94 7.48 -5.00
C GLU A 338 -8.26 8.63 -5.74
N ASN A 339 -8.65 9.86 -5.39
CA ASN A 339 -8.07 11.15 -5.82
C ASN A 339 -6.60 11.34 -5.39
N ARG A 340 -5.79 10.28 -5.40
CA ARG A 340 -4.36 10.29 -5.09
C ARG A 340 -3.55 10.14 -6.37
N TRP A 341 -2.48 10.91 -6.47
CA TRP A 341 -1.65 11.01 -7.68
C TRP A 341 -1.08 9.67 -8.16
N TYR A 342 -0.74 8.75 -7.25
CA TYR A 342 -0.35 7.38 -7.61
C TYR A 342 -1.51 6.57 -8.24
N SER A 343 -2.72 6.69 -7.71
CA SER A 343 -3.91 6.02 -8.26
C SER A 343 -4.29 6.63 -9.62
N MET A 344 -4.10 7.94 -9.79
CA MET A 344 -4.25 8.62 -11.09
C MET A 344 -3.16 8.18 -12.09
N ALA A 345 -1.93 7.96 -11.64
CA ALA A 345 -0.86 7.43 -12.47
C ALA A 345 -1.16 6.00 -12.99
N LYS A 346 -1.87 5.18 -12.21
CA LYS A 346 -2.31 3.85 -12.64
C LYS A 346 -3.33 3.86 -13.76
N ILE A 347 -4.08 4.95 -13.94
CA ILE A 347 -5.10 5.08 -15.01
C ILE A 347 -4.48 4.82 -16.38
N PHE A 348 -3.29 5.34 -16.64
CA PHE A 348 -2.59 5.16 -17.92
C PHE A 348 -2.29 3.68 -18.21
N LEU A 349 -1.90 2.92 -17.17
CA LEU A 349 -1.62 1.49 -17.27
C LEU A 349 -2.90 0.69 -17.52
N VAL A 350 -3.98 1.03 -16.80
CA VAL A 350 -5.29 0.39 -16.99
C VAL A 350 -5.82 0.67 -18.41
N VAL A 351 -5.76 1.91 -18.91
CA VAL A 351 -6.23 2.20 -20.27
C VAL A 351 -5.38 1.49 -21.34
N GLU A 352 -4.07 1.34 -21.11
CA GLU A 352 -3.18 0.58 -22.00
C GLU A 352 -3.60 -0.90 -22.07
N ASP A 353 -3.85 -1.56 -20.94
CA ASP A 353 -4.24 -2.97 -20.90
C ASP A 353 -5.64 -3.22 -21.47
N TYR A 354 -6.56 -2.27 -21.30
CA TYR A 354 -7.96 -2.39 -21.70
C TYR A 354 -8.28 -1.81 -23.09
N GLU A 355 -7.29 -1.27 -23.81
CA GLU A 355 -7.47 -0.67 -25.15
C GLU A 355 -8.27 -1.59 -26.09
N GLN A 356 -7.87 -2.87 -26.18
CA GLN A 356 -8.56 -3.83 -27.04
C GLN A 356 -9.96 -4.17 -26.52
N GLY A 357 -10.17 -4.15 -25.20
CA GLY A 357 -11.47 -4.31 -24.58
C GLY A 357 -12.43 -3.18 -24.99
N PHE A 358 -11.97 -1.94 -24.93
CA PHE A 358 -12.76 -0.77 -25.36
C PHE A 358 -13.11 -0.83 -26.85
N LYS A 359 -12.15 -1.20 -27.70
CA LYS A 359 -12.39 -1.38 -29.14
C LYS A 359 -13.41 -2.48 -29.45
N ASN A 360 -13.36 -3.58 -28.70
CA ASN A 360 -14.34 -4.67 -28.84
C ASN A 360 -15.74 -4.22 -28.38
N ALA A 361 -15.83 -3.46 -27.28
CA ALA A 361 -17.09 -2.89 -26.83
C ALA A 361 -17.71 -1.95 -27.88
N LEU A 362 -16.91 -1.07 -28.47
CA LEU A 362 -17.38 -0.21 -29.55
C LEU A 362 -17.81 -1.00 -30.79
N ALA A 363 -17.08 -2.06 -31.15
CA ALA A 363 -17.46 -2.92 -32.27
C ALA A 363 -18.82 -3.60 -32.04
N LEU A 364 -19.11 -4.02 -30.79
CA LEU A 364 -20.41 -4.56 -30.41
C LEU A 364 -21.53 -3.51 -30.46
N ASP A 365 -21.25 -2.27 -30.04
CA ASP A 365 -22.22 -1.17 -30.08
C ASP A 365 -22.60 -0.76 -31.50
N LEU A 366 -21.65 -0.87 -32.44
CA LEU A 366 -21.85 -0.56 -33.85
C LEU A 366 -22.45 -1.72 -34.67
N ASP A 367 -22.56 -2.92 -34.08
CA ASP A 367 -23.15 -4.08 -34.75
C ASP A 367 -24.69 -3.99 -34.71
N ALA A 368 -25.30 -3.78 -35.87
CA ALA A 368 -26.75 -3.65 -36.00
C ALA A 368 -27.53 -4.90 -35.60
N GLU A 369 -26.87 -6.07 -35.50
CA GLU A 369 -27.49 -7.32 -35.07
C GLU A 369 -27.48 -7.51 -33.54
N VAL A 370 -26.72 -6.69 -32.81
CA VAL A 370 -26.57 -6.78 -31.35
C VAL A 370 -27.26 -5.60 -30.67
N ILE A 371 -28.15 -5.88 -29.72
CA ILE A 371 -28.82 -4.82 -28.95
C ILE A 371 -27.99 -4.51 -27.70
N THR A 372 -27.35 -3.35 -27.68
CA THR A 372 -26.54 -2.83 -26.57
C THR A 372 -27.07 -1.47 -26.08
N PRO A 373 -26.75 -1.06 -24.84
CA PRO A 373 -26.85 0.35 -24.44
C PRO A 373 -25.87 1.19 -25.24
N ALA A 374 -26.34 2.26 -25.87
CA ALA A 374 -25.52 3.09 -26.75
C ALA A 374 -24.32 3.69 -26.01
N ILE A 375 -23.12 3.56 -26.58
CA ILE A 375 -21.93 4.23 -26.07
C ILE A 375 -22.03 5.73 -26.43
N PRO A 376 -21.86 6.68 -25.47
CA PRO A 376 -21.92 8.10 -25.77
C PRO A 376 -20.90 8.55 -26.81
N ALA A 377 -21.28 9.48 -27.69
CA ALA A 377 -20.41 9.96 -28.77
C ALA A 377 -19.03 10.45 -28.30
N ALA A 378 -18.95 11.10 -27.12
CA ALA A 378 -17.68 11.53 -26.53
C ALA A 378 -16.75 10.34 -26.21
N VAL A 379 -17.30 9.23 -25.69
CA VAL A 379 -16.55 8.00 -25.41
C VAL A 379 -16.14 7.31 -26.72
N GLN A 380 -17.06 7.25 -27.70
CA GLN A 380 -16.74 6.69 -29.03
C GLN A 380 -15.59 7.45 -29.71
N GLN A 381 -15.59 8.77 -29.65
CA GLN A 381 -14.52 9.61 -30.23
C GLN A 381 -13.16 9.28 -29.63
N ILE A 382 -13.09 9.07 -28.31
CA ILE A 382 -11.84 8.68 -27.65
C ILE A 382 -11.39 7.28 -28.09
N ILE A 383 -12.32 6.32 -28.19
CA ILE A 383 -12.00 4.94 -28.63
C ILE A 383 -11.55 4.90 -30.10
N LEU A 384 -12.11 5.77 -30.94
CA LEU A 384 -11.79 5.86 -32.36
C LEU A 384 -10.50 6.62 -32.64
N ASP A 385 -10.00 7.44 -31.71
CA ASP A 385 -8.79 8.24 -31.88
C ASP A 385 -7.52 7.39 -31.66
N PRO A 386 -6.77 7.04 -32.72
CA PRO A 386 -5.54 6.26 -32.58
C PRO A 386 -4.41 7.07 -31.92
N HIS A 387 -4.46 8.41 -32.02
CA HIS A 387 -3.48 9.28 -31.40
C HIS A 387 -3.62 9.29 -29.89
N HIS A 388 -4.85 9.23 -29.36
CA HIS A 388 -5.11 9.13 -27.94
C HIS A 388 -4.44 7.88 -27.32
N PHE A 389 -4.68 6.69 -27.87
CA PHE A 389 -4.07 5.46 -27.32
C PHE A 389 -2.55 5.42 -27.48
N LEU A 390 -2.01 5.91 -28.60
CA LEU A 390 -0.56 5.99 -28.78
C LEU A 390 0.09 6.98 -27.78
N ALA A 391 -0.57 8.10 -27.53
CA ALA A 391 -0.16 9.07 -26.51
C ALA A 391 -0.25 8.47 -25.10
N ASN A 392 -1.33 7.75 -24.79
CA ASN A 392 -1.51 7.02 -23.53
C ASN A 392 -0.40 5.98 -23.32
N GLN A 393 -0.10 5.15 -24.32
CA GLN A 393 1.00 4.16 -24.26
C GLN A 393 2.36 4.82 -24.03
N THR A 394 2.61 5.98 -24.67
CA THR A 394 3.86 6.73 -24.48
C THR A 394 3.96 7.29 -23.06
N LEU A 395 2.86 7.81 -22.50
CA LEU A 395 2.81 8.25 -21.11
C LEU A 395 2.90 7.10 -20.12
N ALA A 396 2.26 5.97 -20.40
CA ALA A 396 2.32 4.76 -19.58
C ALA A 396 3.78 4.28 -19.43
N GLN A 397 4.59 4.34 -20.49
CA GLN A 397 6.02 4.02 -20.43
C GLN A 397 6.81 4.94 -19.49
N LEU A 398 6.48 6.23 -19.43
CA LEU A 398 7.12 7.19 -18.53
C LEU A 398 6.59 7.11 -17.10
N ILE A 399 5.30 6.80 -16.91
CA ILE A 399 4.66 6.77 -15.60
C ILE A 399 4.89 5.44 -14.87
N ARG A 400 4.99 4.33 -15.60
CA ARG A 400 5.18 2.98 -15.05
C ARG A 400 6.36 2.89 -14.07
N PRO A 401 7.58 3.40 -14.37
CA PRO A 401 8.68 3.39 -13.42
C PRO A 401 8.34 4.06 -12.08
N ILE A 402 7.58 5.15 -12.10
CA ILE A 402 7.15 5.88 -10.88
C ILE A 402 6.20 5.01 -10.05
N VAL A 403 5.20 4.42 -10.69
CA VAL A 403 4.21 3.54 -10.04
C VAL A 403 4.92 2.34 -9.42
N GLU A 404 5.87 1.74 -10.12
CA GLU A 404 6.63 0.61 -9.62
C GLU A 404 7.55 1.00 -8.45
N SER A 405 8.25 2.13 -8.53
CA SER A 405 9.08 2.63 -7.42
C SER A 405 8.26 2.91 -6.17
N ILE A 406 7.10 3.57 -6.29
CA ILE A 406 6.18 3.80 -5.16
C ILE A 406 5.78 2.46 -4.54
N SER A 407 5.44 1.47 -5.37
CA SER A 407 5.03 0.14 -4.91
C SER A 407 6.17 -0.61 -4.20
N ARG A 408 7.43 -0.46 -4.65
CA ARG A 408 8.61 -1.03 -3.99
C ARG A 408 8.94 -0.33 -2.68
N LEU A 409 8.78 0.98 -2.61
CA LEU A 409 9.01 1.79 -1.41
C LEU A 409 7.93 1.62 -0.34
N GLN A 410 6.74 1.14 -0.70
CA GLN A 410 5.68 0.80 0.26
C GLN A 410 5.97 -0.47 1.07
N ARG A 411 6.97 -1.26 0.67
CA ARG A 411 7.29 -2.53 1.34
C ARG A 411 7.73 -2.28 2.77
N PRO A 412 7.37 -3.16 3.72
CA PRO A 412 7.81 -2.99 5.10
C PRO A 412 9.31 -3.18 5.35
N SER A 413 10.01 -3.78 4.39
CA SER A 413 11.46 -3.97 4.40
C SER A 413 12.22 -2.76 3.83
N THR A 414 11.55 -1.71 3.38
CA THR A 414 12.20 -0.52 2.83
C THR A 414 13.01 0.20 3.89
N THR A 415 14.27 0.45 3.59
CA THR A 415 15.25 1.12 4.42
C THR A 415 15.67 2.46 3.80
N VAL A 416 16.39 3.28 4.55
CA VAL A 416 16.96 4.54 4.02
C VAL A 416 17.93 4.32 2.84
N GLY A 417 18.54 3.13 2.72
CA GLY A 417 19.46 2.79 1.63
C GLY A 417 18.76 2.50 0.29
N ASP A 418 17.47 2.19 0.31
CA ASP A 418 16.72 1.82 -0.89
C ASP A 418 16.24 3.05 -1.69
N ILE A 419 16.31 4.26 -1.11
CA ILE A 419 15.74 5.48 -1.70
C ILE A 419 16.53 5.97 -2.93
N TRP A 420 17.85 6.09 -2.78
CA TRP A 420 18.73 6.54 -3.87
C TRP A 420 18.75 5.59 -5.07
N PRO A 421 18.81 4.26 -4.89
CA PRO A 421 18.68 3.30 -6.00
C PRO A 421 17.38 3.43 -6.78
N GLU A 422 16.26 3.72 -6.11
CA GLU A 422 14.98 3.97 -6.78
C GLU A 422 15.01 5.27 -7.59
N LEU A 423 15.57 6.35 -7.03
CA LEU A 423 15.74 7.62 -7.75
C LEU A 423 16.64 7.46 -8.98
N ALA A 424 17.70 6.69 -8.85
CA ALA A 424 18.64 6.35 -9.92
C ALA A 424 17.96 5.54 -11.03
N SER A 425 17.17 4.53 -10.65
CA SER A 425 16.38 3.75 -11.58
C SER A 425 15.38 4.63 -12.35
N LEU A 426 14.71 5.56 -11.67
CA LEU A 426 13.84 6.54 -12.33
C LEU A 426 14.60 7.45 -13.28
N HIS A 427 15.76 7.95 -12.87
CA HIS A 427 16.59 8.79 -13.73
C HIS A 427 16.99 8.05 -15.00
N ARG A 428 17.47 6.82 -14.86
CA ARG A 428 17.84 5.96 -15.99
C ARG A 428 16.64 5.68 -16.90
N ALA A 429 15.48 5.37 -16.31
CA ALA A 429 14.25 5.17 -17.07
C ALA A 429 13.88 6.44 -17.86
N PHE A 430 13.89 7.61 -17.24
CA PHE A 430 13.63 8.87 -17.93
C PHE A 430 14.69 9.24 -18.94
N THR A 431 15.94 8.81 -18.82
CA THR A 431 17.00 9.15 -19.78
C THR A 431 16.97 8.22 -20.99
N HIS A 432 16.84 6.90 -20.77
CA HIS A 432 16.99 5.90 -21.81
C HIS A 432 15.69 5.42 -22.45
N THR A 433 14.52 5.84 -21.95
CA THR A 433 13.25 5.52 -22.62
C THR A 433 13.21 6.18 -24.00
N GLU A 434 13.19 5.36 -25.05
CA GLU A 434 12.96 5.79 -26.42
C GLU A 434 11.47 6.06 -26.62
N LEU A 435 11.12 7.33 -26.80
CA LEU A 435 9.74 7.72 -26.98
C LEU A 435 9.35 7.54 -28.44
N LYS A 436 8.32 6.73 -28.67
CA LYS A 436 7.74 6.48 -30.00
C LYS A 436 7.22 7.76 -30.68
N TYR A 437 6.97 8.80 -29.89
CA TYR A 437 6.36 10.05 -30.35
C TYR A 437 7.21 11.25 -29.94
N GLY A 438 7.83 11.92 -30.92
CA GLY A 438 8.79 13.00 -30.70
C GLY A 438 8.23 14.22 -29.93
N PHE A 439 6.90 14.40 -29.94
CA PHE A 439 6.22 15.45 -29.17
C PHE A 439 6.44 15.34 -27.65
N PHE A 440 6.66 14.12 -27.13
CA PHE A 440 6.93 13.92 -25.70
C PHE A 440 8.41 14.13 -25.33
N SER A 441 9.28 14.48 -26.28
CA SER A 441 10.69 14.75 -25.99
C SER A 441 10.87 15.93 -25.02
N THR A 442 10.12 17.01 -25.19
CA THR A 442 10.12 18.16 -24.26
C THR A 442 9.55 17.76 -22.90
N PHE A 443 8.48 16.97 -22.89
CA PHE A 443 7.90 16.44 -21.65
C PHE A 443 8.85 15.50 -20.90
N LYS A 444 9.68 14.71 -21.60
CA LYS A 444 10.73 13.88 -21.00
C LYS A 444 11.73 14.72 -20.19
N HIS A 445 12.19 15.84 -20.75
CA HIS A 445 13.07 16.78 -20.05
C HIS A 445 12.37 17.42 -18.85
N HIS A 446 11.08 17.72 -18.97
CA HIS A 446 10.27 18.19 -17.84
C HIS A 446 10.21 17.16 -16.70
N CYS A 447 9.99 15.86 -17.01
CA CYS A 447 10.05 14.79 -16.00
C CYS A 447 11.42 14.70 -15.31
N GLN A 448 12.52 14.85 -16.06
CA GLN A 448 13.88 14.88 -15.50
C GLN A 448 14.08 16.08 -14.55
N ALA A 449 13.58 17.26 -14.92
CA ALA A 449 13.66 18.47 -14.09
C ALA A 449 12.85 18.35 -12.80
N ILE A 450 11.64 17.77 -12.86
CA ILE A 450 10.85 17.47 -11.66
C ILE A 450 11.57 16.46 -10.78
N LEU A 451 12.09 15.37 -11.35
CA LEU A 451 12.85 14.36 -10.60
C LEU A 451 14.02 15.00 -9.86
N HIS A 452 14.82 15.83 -10.54
CA HIS A 452 15.93 16.55 -9.93
C HIS A 452 15.47 17.43 -8.75
N THR A 453 14.41 18.20 -8.96
CA THR A 453 13.83 19.08 -7.92
C THR A 453 13.41 18.28 -6.69
N ARG A 454 12.78 17.11 -6.88
CA ARG A 454 12.32 16.24 -5.79
C ARG A 454 13.47 15.50 -5.10
N THR A 455 14.55 15.18 -5.80
CA THR A 455 15.77 14.57 -5.22
C THR A 455 16.45 15.48 -4.20
N ARG A 456 16.32 16.81 -4.33
CA ARG A 456 16.97 17.77 -3.40
C ARG A 456 16.61 17.52 -1.93
N VAL A 457 15.40 17.05 -1.65
CA VAL A 457 14.96 16.73 -0.28
C VAL A 457 15.86 15.65 0.34
N PHE A 458 16.27 14.66 -0.44
CA PHE A 458 17.15 13.58 0.02
C PHE A 458 18.62 13.99 0.00
N ALA A 459 19.05 14.75 -1.00
CA ALA A 459 20.42 15.26 -1.08
C ALA A 459 20.76 16.23 0.07
N SER A 460 19.78 17.01 0.56
CA SER A 460 19.95 17.91 1.70
C SER A 460 19.94 17.21 3.07
N ASN A 461 19.64 15.91 3.12
CA ASN A 461 19.53 15.17 4.36
C ASN A 461 20.59 14.05 4.40
N GLU A 462 21.62 14.30 5.22
CA GLU A 462 22.79 13.43 5.41
C GLU A 462 22.42 11.97 5.73
N ILE A 463 21.27 11.72 6.34
CA ILE A 463 20.84 10.36 6.73
C ILE A 463 20.60 9.48 5.50
N TYR A 464 19.97 10.03 4.45
CA TYR A 464 19.76 9.30 3.20
C TYR A 464 21.06 9.10 2.43
N LEU A 465 21.96 10.10 2.47
CA LEU A 465 23.29 10.00 1.86
C LEU A 465 24.14 8.91 2.53
N VAL A 466 24.17 8.88 3.87
CA VAL A 466 24.87 7.83 4.63
C VAL A 466 24.23 6.46 4.38
N GLY A 467 22.90 6.37 4.33
CA GLY A 467 22.21 5.13 3.98
C GLY A 467 22.59 4.59 2.59
N PHE A 468 22.76 5.48 1.61
CA PHE A 468 23.24 5.12 0.28
C PHE A 468 24.71 4.68 0.29
N PHE A 469 25.59 5.41 0.95
CA PHE A 469 27.01 5.05 1.09
C PHE A 469 27.20 3.69 1.78
N LEU A 470 26.46 3.41 2.85
CA LEU A 470 26.54 2.14 3.58
C LEU A 470 25.85 0.98 2.85
N THR A 471 25.28 1.22 1.66
CA THR A 471 24.79 0.14 0.81
C THR A 471 25.96 -0.42 -0.02
N PRO A 472 26.32 -1.70 0.12
CA PRO A 472 27.55 -2.26 -0.47
C PRO A 472 27.69 -2.07 -1.98
N ALA A 473 26.59 -2.16 -2.71
CA ALA A 473 26.58 -1.95 -4.17
C ALA A 473 26.95 -0.51 -4.56
N TYR A 474 26.72 0.46 -3.67
CA TYR A 474 26.83 1.89 -3.97
C TYR A 474 27.95 2.61 -3.20
N ARG A 475 28.71 1.91 -2.35
CA ARG A 475 29.75 2.53 -1.51
C ARG A 475 30.78 3.37 -2.29
N HIS A 476 31.15 2.95 -3.49
CA HIS A 476 32.08 3.70 -4.34
C HIS A 476 31.39 4.78 -5.16
N ILE A 477 30.12 4.56 -5.51
CA ILE A 477 29.31 5.51 -6.29
C ILE A 477 28.95 6.72 -5.42
N ALA A 478 28.64 6.50 -4.15
CA ALA A 478 28.33 7.55 -3.18
C ALA A 478 29.49 8.53 -2.93
N VAL A 479 30.74 8.10 -3.15
CA VAL A 479 31.88 9.02 -3.26
C VAL A 479 31.87 9.62 -4.66
N SER A 480 31.14 10.72 -4.80
CA SER A 480 30.88 11.39 -6.09
C SER A 480 31.77 12.62 -6.27
N LEU A 481 31.62 13.33 -7.40
CA LEU A 481 32.26 14.65 -7.58
C LEU A 481 31.73 15.69 -6.57
N LYS A 482 30.55 15.45 -5.99
CA LYS A 482 29.88 16.36 -5.06
C LYS A 482 30.19 16.04 -3.60
N TYR A 483 30.36 14.77 -3.26
CA TYR A 483 30.64 14.33 -1.90
C TYR A 483 31.93 13.53 -1.84
N THR A 484 32.93 14.06 -1.15
CA THR A 484 34.18 13.35 -0.91
C THR A 484 34.00 12.28 0.17
N LEU A 485 34.95 11.34 0.25
CA LEU A 485 34.98 10.38 1.35
C LEU A 485 35.04 11.08 2.72
N GLU A 486 35.71 12.23 2.82
CA GLU A 486 35.76 13.01 4.05
C GLU A 486 34.40 13.58 4.44
N ASP A 487 33.63 14.10 3.48
CA ASP A 487 32.26 14.59 3.72
C ASP A 487 31.35 13.47 4.24
N LEU A 488 31.46 12.28 3.63
CA LEU A 488 30.71 11.10 4.08
C LEU A 488 31.13 10.65 5.49
N ILE A 489 32.42 10.68 5.81
CA ILE A 489 32.91 10.39 7.16
C ILE A 489 32.30 11.39 8.15
N ARG A 490 32.30 12.69 7.84
CA ARG A 490 31.69 13.72 8.71
C ARG A 490 30.19 13.49 8.89
N ALA A 491 29.47 13.12 7.84
CA ALA A 491 28.05 12.78 7.91
C ALA A 491 27.79 11.54 8.81
N VAL A 492 28.61 10.48 8.66
CA VAL A 492 28.53 9.29 9.53
C VAL A 492 28.82 9.66 10.99
N LEU A 493 29.82 10.51 11.24
CA LEU A 493 30.17 10.95 12.60
C LEU A 493 29.10 11.85 13.22
N THR A 494 28.39 12.64 12.41
CA THR A 494 27.23 13.44 12.87
C THR A 494 26.13 12.52 13.39
N ILE A 495 25.83 11.44 12.67
CA ILE A 495 24.87 10.40 13.12
C ILE A 495 25.40 9.70 14.38
N ALA A 496 26.67 9.32 14.40
CA ALA A 496 27.28 8.67 15.57
C ALA A 496 27.20 9.55 16.82
N LYS A 497 27.43 10.86 16.67
CA LYS A 497 27.30 11.84 17.75
C LYS A 497 25.86 11.96 18.24
N ALA A 498 24.89 12.02 17.33
CA ALA A 498 23.47 12.04 17.70
C ALA A 498 23.09 10.80 18.52
N TRP A 499 23.64 9.63 18.21
CA TRP A 499 23.38 8.39 18.93
C TRP A 499 24.33 8.11 20.10
N ASP A 500 24.96 9.15 20.67
CA ASP A 500 25.79 9.06 21.88
C ASP A 500 26.98 8.08 21.77
N PHE A 501 27.54 7.88 20.59
CA PHE A 501 28.78 7.11 20.45
C PHE A 501 29.93 7.85 21.18
N SER A 502 30.71 7.11 21.95
CA SER A 502 31.87 7.66 22.68
C SER A 502 32.94 8.17 21.71
N ARG A 503 33.85 9.03 22.21
CA ARG A 503 34.97 9.52 21.38
C ARG A 503 35.81 8.37 20.81
N ALA A 504 36.06 7.33 21.61
CA ALA A 504 36.80 6.15 21.17
C ALA A 504 36.09 5.39 20.04
N GLU A 505 34.77 5.22 20.15
CA GLU A 505 33.97 4.60 19.10
C GLU A 505 33.90 5.47 17.85
N ALA A 506 33.85 6.80 17.99
CA ALA A 506 33.87 7.72 16.85
C ALA A 506 35.21 7.66 16.08
N ILE A 507 36.35 7.59 16.78
CA ILE A 507 37.66 7.33 16.16
C ILE A 507 37.67 5.98 15.43
N SER A 508 37.11 4.95 16.06
CA SER A 508 36.97 3.63 15.46
C SER A 508 36.11 3.69 14.19
N ILE A 509 34.94 4.33 14.24
CA ILE A 509 34.05 4.51 13.09
C ILE A 509 34.77 5.20 11.93
N LYS A 510 35.54 6.26 12.20
CA LYS A 510 36.32 6.97 11.17
C LYS A 510 37.26 6.01 10.42
N ALA A 511 38.01 5.18 11.15
CA ALA A 511 38.90 4.18 10.54
C ALA A 511 38.11 3.11 9.78
N GLN A 512 37.03 2.61 10.39
CA GLN A 512 36.18 1.56 9.80
C GLN A 512 35.47 2.00 8.53
N VAL A 513 35.10 3.28 8.40
CA VAL A 513 34.53 3.83 7.17
C VAL A 513 35.55 3.77 6.03
N CYS A 514 36.82 4.10 6.31
CA CYS A 514 37.89 3.96 5.33
C CYS A 514 38.09 2.49 4.94
N SER A 515 38.16 1.58 5.90
CA SER A 515 38.28 0.13 5.64
C SER A 515 37.11 -0.42 4.83
N TYR A 516 35.89 0.02 5.12
CA TYR A 516 34.69 -0.34 4.37
C TYR A 516 34.75 0.14 2.91
N TYR A 517 35.19 1.38 2.70
CA TYR A 517 35.36 1.94 1.37
C TYR A 517 36.42 1.19 0.55
N HIS A 518 37.50 0.69 1.17
CA HIS A 518 38.54 -0.09 0.49
C HIS A 518 38.24 -1.59 0.37
N ASP A 519 37.02 -2.02 0.74
CA ASP A 519 36.59 -3.44 0.71
C ASP A 519 37.53 -4.39 1.47
N GLU A 520 37.96 -3.96 2.66
CA GLU A 520 38.81 -4.78 3.52
C GLU A 520 38.10 -6.07 3.98
N PRO A 521 38.86 -7.15 4.33
CA PRO A 521 38.29 -8.46 4.65
C PRO A 521 37.19 -8.45 5.73
N ALA A 522 37.29 -7.54 6.70
CA ALA A 522 36.30 -7.38 7.77
C ALA A 522 34.89 -6.97 7.27
N PHE A 523 34.79 -6.49 6.02
CA PHE A 523 33.55 -6.06 5.38
C PHE A 523 33.14 -6.96 4.19
N LYS A 524 33.79 -8.11 4.01
CA LYS A 524 33.39 -9.07 2.97
C LYS A 524 32.28 -9.98 3.47
N ALA A 525 31.08 -9.82 2.92
CA ALA A 525 29.95 -10.72 3.16
C ALA A 525 29.84 -11.81 2.08
N HIS A 526 28.96 -12.79 2.30
CA HIS A 526 28.62 -13.79 1.30
C HIS A 526 27.96 -13.13 0.09
N ALA A 527 28.34 -13.53 -1.13
CA ALA A 527 27.82 -12.95 -2.36
C ALA A 527 26.30 -13.14 -2.48
N GLY A 528 25.58 -12.12 -2.97
CA GLY A 528 24.16 -12.19 -3.33
C GLY A 528 23.15 -11.85 -2.24
N LEU A 529 23.54 -11.12 -1.19
CA LEU A 529 22.58 -10.66 -0.16
C LEU A 529 21.65 -9.57 -0.71
N PRO A 530 20.33 -9.69 -0.51
CA PRO A 530 19.33 -8.88 -1.23
C PRO A 530 19.11 -7.47 -0.67
N SER A 531 19.52 -7.18 0.58
CA SER A 531 19.30 -5.86 1.21
C SER A 531 20.51 -5.36 2.02
N PRO A 532 20.68 -4.03 2.17
CA PRO A 532 21.74 -3.46 3.01
C PRO A 532 21.67 -3.95 4.46
N PHE A 533 20.47 -4.04 5.03
CA PHE A 533 20.25 -4.56 6.38
C PHE A 533 20.76 -5.99 6.54
N THR A 534 20.44 -6.88 5.59
CA THR A 534 20.90 -8.28 5.62
C THR A 534 22.41 -8.40 5.49
N TYR A 535 23.03 -7.54 4.66
CA TYR A 535 24.48 -7.48 4.55
C TYR A 535 25.13 -7.17 5.90
N TRP A 536 24.78 -6.05 6.51
CA TRP A 536 25.40 -5.62 7.77
C TRP A 536 25.12 -6.59 8.92
N SER A 537 23.92 -7.16 8.98
CA SER A 537 23.55 -8.14 10.01
C SER A 537 24.32 -9.45 9.87
N SER A 538 24.68 -9.84 8.64
CA SER A 538 25.38 -11.11 8.36
C SER A 538 26.88 -11.08 8.63
N LEU A 539 27.50 -9.90 8.70
CA LEU A 539 28.94 -9.77 8.94
C LEU A 539 29.30 -10.37 10.30
N LEU A 540 30.42 -11.07 10.43
CA LEU A 540 30.93 -11.48 11.74
C LEU A 540 31.43 -10.23 12.49
N THR A 541 31.00 -10.07 13.73
CA THR A 541 31.40 -8.91 14.54
C THR A 541 32.86 -9.05 14.97
N THR A 542 33.72 -8.15 14.51
CA THR A 542 35.14 -8.08 14.87
C THR A 542 35.48 -6.70 15.44
N PRO A 543 36.60 -6.52 16.16
CA PRO A 543 37.05 -5.19 16.58
C PRO A 543 37.21 -4.20 15.41
N GLU A 544 37.49 -4.72 14.21
CA GLU A 544 37.70 -3.97 12.98
C GLU A 544 36.40 -3.52 12.29
N ASN A 545 35.22 -4.01 12.70
CA ASN A 545 33.95 -3.60 12.09
C ASN A 545 32.82 -3.29 13.10
N HIS A 546 33.01 -3.59 14.38
CA HIS A 546 31.92 -3.59 15.37
C HIS A 546 31.17 -2.25 15.45
N ALA A 547 31.88 -1.13 15.51
CA ALA A 547 31.27 0.18 15.73
C ALA A 547 30.46 0.65 14.52
N LEU A 548 31.04 0.56 13.32
CA LEU A 548 30.38 0.89 12.06
C LEU A 548 29.24 -0.08 11.76
N LYS A 549 29.41 -1.38 12.01
CA LYS A 549 28.34 -2.37 11.89
C LYS A 549 27.16 -2.02 12.79
N ARG A 550 27.40 -1.67 14.06
CA ARG A 550 26.34 -1.26 14.99
C ARG A 550 25.59 -0.04 14.47
N LEU A 551 26.31 0.97 14.00
CA LEU A 551 25.71 2.18 13.40
C LEU A 551 24.88 1.82 12.15
N ALA A 552 25.43 1.03 11.23
CA ALA A 552 24.77 0.66 9.98
C ALA A 552 23.50 -0.18 10.22
N VAL A 553 23.54 -1.17 11.11
CA VAL A 553 22.34 -1.95 11.49
C VAL A 553 21.27 -1.04 12.08
N THR A 554 21.66 -0.14 12.99
CA THR A 554 20.74 0.83 13.62
C THR A 554 20.10 1.75 12.56
N LEU A 555 20.89 2.22 11.59
CA LEU A 555 20.46 3.06 10.49
C LEU A 555 19.48 2.36 9.53
N PHE A 556 19.73 1.10 9.18
CA PHE A 556 18.85 0.37 8.27
C PHE A 556 17.58 -0.18 8.95
N GLU A 557 17.48 -0.09 10.27
CA GLU A 557 16.22 -0.30 11.01
C GLU A 557 15.33 0.95 11.05
N LEU A 558 15.82 2.12 10.63
CA LEU A 558 14.98 3.31 10.51
C LEU A 558 13.96 3.15 9.38
N VAL A 559 12.74 3.63 9.61
CA VAL A 559 11.66 3.55 8.63
C VAL A 559 11.54 4.89 7.89
N PRO A 560 11.86 4.97 6.58
CA PRO A 560 11.88 6.24 5.84
C PRO A 560 10.49 6.74 5.43
N ASN A 561 9.43 5.99 5.75
CA ASN A 561 8.06 6.26 5.34
C ASN A 561 7.19 6.62 6.54
N ALA A 562 6.54 7.79 6.50
CA ALA A 562 5.32 7.97 7.26
C ALA A 562 4.29 6.96 6.73
N THR A 563 3.66 6.21 7.62
CA THR A 563 2.85 5.01 7.31
C THR A 563 2.14 5.06 5.97
N GLY A 564 2.51 4.18 5.03
CA GLY A 564 1.93 4.17 3.69
C GLY A 564 0.40 4.13 3.72
N VAL A 565 -0.23 4.82 2.76
CA VAL A 565 -1.65 5.19 2.83
C VAL A 565 -2.61 3.99 2.90
N ASP A 566 -2.20 2.84 2.35
CA ASP A 566 -2.96 1.59 2.42
C ASP A 566 -3.00 1.02 3.84
N SER A 567 -1.98 1.32 4.65
CA SER A 567 -1.95 0.89 6.05
C SER A 567 -2.88 1.69 6.97
N LEU A 568 -3.27 2.91 6.59
CA LEU A 568 -4.21 3.71 7.37
C LEU A 568 -5.62 3.75 6.78
N TYR A 569 -5.85 3.23 5.56
CA TYR A 569 -7.17 3.18 4.93
C TYR A 569 -8.27 2.61 5.86
N PRO A 570 -8.01 1.56 6.66
CA PRO A 570 -9.03 1.05 7.56
C PRO A 570 -9.37 1.97 8.73
N ILE A 571 -8.41 2.76 9.22
CA ILE A 571 -8.63 3.81 10.23
C ILE A 571 -9.46 4.91 9.59
N LYS A 572 -9.08 5.35 8.38
CA LYS A 572 -9.81 6.36 7.60
C LYS A 572 -11.29 5.97 7.50
N THR A 573 -11.59 4.77 7.00
CA THR A 573 -12.99 4.28 6.95
C THR A 573 -13.65 4.11 8.31
N ALA A 574 -12.93 3.73 9.37
CA ALA A 574 -13.54 3.56 10.70
C ALA A 574 -13.91 4.90 11.35
N VAL A 575 -13.09 5.94 11.15
CA VAL A 575 -13.34 7.29 11.64
C VAL A 575 -14.41 7.98 10.78
N THR A 576 -14.43 7.73 9.47
CA THR A 576 -15.32 8.41 8.51
C THR A 576 -16.65 7.70 8.24
N SER A 577 -16.78 6.38 8.48
CA SER A 577 -17.99 5.67 8.05
C SER A 577 -19.26 6.15 8.76
N TYR A 578 -20.15 6.77 7.98
CA TYR A 578 -21.53 7.15 8.33
C TYR A 578 -22.41 5.99 8.82
N LYS A 579 -21.94 4.73 8.77
CA LYS A 579 -22.68 3.52 9.17
C LYS A 579 -22.62 3.21 10.68
N LEU A 580 -21.90 4.01 11.49
CA LEU A 580 -21.91 3.90 12.96
C LEU A 580 -22.62 5.09 13.66
N PRO A 581 -23.86 5.46 13.27
CA PRO A 581 -24.52 6.68 13.75
C PRO A 581 -24.91 6.67 15.24
N LYS A 582 -24.59 5.61 16.00
CA LYS A 582 -24.99 5.45 17.41
C LYS A 582 -23.82 5.38 18.42
N MET A 583 -22.60 5.71 18.01
CA MET A 583 -21.42 5.66 18.89
C MET A 583 -20.87 7.05 19.22
N SER A 584 -20.41 7.24 20.46
CA SER A 584 -19.73 8.47 20.90
C SER A 584 -18.37 8.64 20.22
N ALA A 585 -17.85 9.87 20.15
CA ALA A 585 -16.53 10.14 19.56
C ALA A 585 -15.38 9.34 20.21
N PRO A 586 -15.31 9.18 21.55
CA PRO A 586 -14.30 8.32 22.17
C PRO A 586 -14.40 6.85 21.74
N ALA A 587 -15.62 6.31 21.64
CA ALA A 587 -15.82 4.92 21.22
C ALA A 587 -15.43 4.69 19.76
N ARG A 588 -15.65 5.69 18.88
CA ARG A 588 -15.16 5.66 17.49
C ARG A 588 -13.63 5.65 17.42
N LYS A 589 -12.96 6.47 18.24
CA LYS A 589 -11.49 6.48 18.33
C LYS A 589 -10.95 5.11 18.76
N MET A 590 -11.49 4.54 19.84
CA MET A 590 -11.09 3.21 20.34
C MET A 590 -11.30 2.12 19.27
N MET A 591 -12.45 2.14 18.58
CA MET A 591 -12.75 1.20 17.50
C MET A 591 -11.77 1.33 16.34
N SER A 592 -11.43 2.56 15.94
CA SER A 592 -10.49 2.80 14.84
C SER A 592 -9.10 2.24 15.15
N GLN A 593 -8.65 2.39 16.40
CA GLN A 593 -7.40 1.81 16.88
C GLN A 593 -7.50 0.28 16.85
N LEU A 594 -8.51 -0.32 17.49
CA LEU A 594 -8.72 -1.77 17.50
C LEU A 594 -8.76 -2.38 16.10
N LYS A 595 -9.45 -1.73 15.15
CA LYS A 595 -9.53 -2.20 13.76
C LYS A 595 -8.16 -2.21 13.08
N TYR A 596 -7.37 -1.15 13.25
CA TYR A 596 -6.00 -1.13 12.76
C TYR A 596 -5.20 -2.31 13.32
N ASN A 597 -5.33 -2.57 14.62
CA ASN A 597 -4.57 -3.66 15.24
C ASN A 597 -5.00 -5.02 14.73
N ILE A 598 -6.29 -5.28 14.61
CA ILE A 598 -6.76 -6.57 14.09
C ILE A 598 -6.20 -6.85 12.69
N GLN A 599 -6.09 -5.82 11.85
CA GLN A 599 -5.58 -5.98 10.49
C GLN A 599 -4.05 -5.98 10.39
N TYR A 600 -3.33 -5.33 11.30
CA TYR A 600 -1.86 -5.20 11.24
C TYR A 600 -1.09 -5.90 12.37
N ALA A 601 -1.77 -6.50 13.36
CA ALA A 601 -1.13 -7.20 14.50
C ALA A 601 -0.79 -8.67 14.21
N HIS A 602 -1.10 -9.18 13.02
CA HIS A 602 -0.69 -10.52 12.60
C HIS A 602 0.32 -10.42 11.43
N PRO A 603 1.62 -10.67 11.65
CA PRO A 603 2.64 -10.69 10.60
C PRO A 603 2.47 -11.80 9.54
N ASN A 604 1.38 -12.58 9.59
CA ASN A 604 1.17 -13.79 8.79
C ASN A 604 0.00 -13.71 7.80
N LEU A 605 -0.62 -12.55 7.60
CA LEU A 605 -1.57 -12.41 6.49
C LEU A 605 -0.79 -12.23 5.19
N ASP A 606 -0.66 -13.34 4.49
CA ASP A 606 -0.32 -13.54 3.09
C ASP A 606 0.47 -12.41 2.44
N GLN A 607 1.76 -12.69 2.26
CA GLN A 607 2.49 -12.18 1.10
C GLN A 607 1.62 -12.48 -0.13
N VAL A 608 0.87 -11.50 -0.63
CA VAL A 608 0.44 -11.55 -2.02
C VAL A 608 1.74 -11.70 -2.80
N PRO A 609 1.97 -12.83 -3.49
CA PRO A 609 3.19 -13.01 -4.25
C PRO A 609 3.05 -12.10 -5.45
N TYR A 610 3.47 -10.85 -5.30
CA TYR A 610 3.82 -10.05 -6.45
C TYR A 610 4.94 -10.80 -7.15
N PRO A 611 4.83 -11.01 -8.47
CA PRO A 611 5.85 -11.73 -9.21
C PRO A 611 7.19 -11.12 -8.85
N SER A 612 8.07 -11.97 -8.32
CA SER A 612 9.47 -11.67 -8.14
C SER A 612 10.06 -11.47 -9.53
N THR A 613 9.85 -10.29 -10.10
CA THR A 613 10.78 -9.76 -11.08
C THR A 613 12.05 -9.57 -10.28
N SER A 614 12.94 -10.55 -10.38
CA SER A 614 14.36 -10.35 -10.11
C SER A 614 14.70 -8.98 -10.66
N SER A 615 15.17 -8.09 -9.78
CA SER A 615 15.92 -6.91 -10.20
C SER A 615 16.78 -7.32 -11.40
N PRO A 616 16.71 -6.64 -12.55
CA PRO A 616 17.86 -6.68 -13.43
C PRO A 616 19.02 -6.28 -12.52
N THR A 617 20.00 -7.17 -12.41
CA THR A 617 21.28 -6.93 -11.74
C THR A 617 22.09 -5.91 -12.55
N HIS A 618 21.46 -4.80 -12.91
CA HIS A 618 22.07 -3.65 -13.53
C HIS A 618 22.21 -2.62 -12.44
N ASP A 619 23.47 -2.28 -12.18
CA ASP A 619 23.84 -1.11 -11.41
C ASP A 619 23.04 0.11 -11.91
N PRO A 620 22.19 0.74 -11.08
CA PRO A 620 21.38 1.88 -11.49
C PRO A 620 22.22 3.13 -11.79
N PHE A 621 23.49 3.16 -11.36
CA PHE A 621 24.49 4.13 -11.83
C PHE A 621 25.69 3.39 -12.42
N GLY A 622 26.05 3.68 -13.67
CA GLY A 622 27.23 3.09 -14.30
C GLY A 622 28.55 3.67 -13.82
N SER A 623 28.53 4.84 -13.14
CA SER A 623 29.73 5.49 -12.58
C SER A 623 29.41 6.64 -11.60
N PRO A 624 30.37 7.07 -10.74
CA PRO A 624 30.25 8.29 -9.93
C PRO A 624 29.98 9.57 -10.75
N THR A 625 30.42 9.60 -12.01
CA THR A 625 30.17 10.70 -12.95
C THR A 625 28.69 10.79 -13.33
N GLU A 626 27.99 9.65 -13.47
CA GLU A 626 26.55 9.64 -13.72
C GLU A 626 25.75 10.11 -12.50
N LEU A 627 26.19 9.74 -11.29
CA LEU A 627 25.60 10.29 -10.07
C LEU A 627 25.82 11.81 -9.98
N ALA A 628 27.02 12.30 -10.25
CA ALA A 628 27.29 13.74 -10.22
C ALA A 628 26.41 14.51 -11.22
N ARG A 629 26.24 14.00 -12.45
CA ARG A 629 25.30 14.59 -13.44
C ARG A 629 23.85 14.61 -12.93
N PHE A 630 23.43 13.53 -12.27
CA PHE A 630 22.12 13.45 -11.64
C PHE A 630 21.98 14.45 -10.48
N GLU A 631 23.02 14.65 -9.66
CA GLU A 631 23.02 15.55 -8.51
C GLU A 631 23.10 17.04 -8.91
N ASP A 632 23.80 17.35 -10.00
CA ASP A 632 24.04 18.72 -10.48
C ASP A 632 22.96 19.22 -11.45
N GLY A 633 22.11 18.33 -11.96
CA GLY A 633 21.05 18.69 -12.90
C GLY A 633 21.60 19.16 -14.26
N ALA A 634 22.86 18.86 -14.56
CA ALA A 634 23.53 19.21 -15.81
C ALA A 634 23.10 18.24 -16.92
N PHE A 635 21.90 18.45 -17.45
CA PHE A 635 21.44 17.80 -18.68
C PHE A 635 21.93 18.64 -19.86
N GLY A 636 22.74 18.04 -20.73
CA GLY A 636 23.54 18.75 -21.73
C GLY A 636 22.81 19.89 -22.45
N SER A 637 23.39 21.08 -22.38
CA SER A 637 22.98 22.27 -23.11
C SER A 637 23.26 22.11 -24.60
N GLY A 638 22.19 22.03 -25.38
CA GLY A 638 22.18 22.46 -26.77
C GLY A 638 20.90 23.25 -26.97
N TYR A 639 21.04 24.54 -27.26
CA TYR A 639 20.01 25.58 -27.36
C TYR A 639 19.71 26.34 -26.06
N ASP A 640 20.60 27.30 -25.78
CA ASP A 640 20.26 28.56 -25.13
C ASP A 640 19.11 29.24 -25.89
N ASP A 641 17.87 29.12 -25.40
CA ASP A 641 16.88 30.20 -25.29
C ASP A 641 15.55 29.63 -24.74
N VAL A 642 15.36 29.60 -23.42
CA VAL A 642 14.00 29.67 -22.84
C VAL A 642 14.06 30.61 -21.66
N GLY A 643 13.73 31.86 -21.95
CA GLY A 643 13.69 32.95 -21.01
C GLY A 643 12.82 32.66 -19.79
N THR A 644 13.18 33.36 -18.72
CA THR A 644 12.43 33.59 -17.50
C THR A 644 10.93 33.80 -17.79
N LEU A 645 10.12 32.75 -17.70
CA LEU A 645 8.66 32.88 -17.75
C LEU A 645 8.13 33.02 -16.33
N ALA A 646 7.80 34.26 -16.00
CA ALA A 646 7.04 34.65 -14.84
C ALA A 646 5.76 33.80 -14.73
N MET A 647 5.54 33.22 -13.55
CA MET A 647 4.27 32.66 -13.11
C MET A 647 3.21 33.78 -13.14
N VAL A 648 2.42 33.85 -14.20
CA VAL A 648 1.19 34.65 -14.22
C VAL A 648 0.06 33.73 -13.80
N GLY A 649 -0.44 33.97 -12.59
CA GLY A 649 -1.61 33.31 -12.04
C GLY A 649 -2.86 33.68 -12.83
N GLN A 650 -3.57 32.66 -13.30
CA GLN A 650 -5.03 32.64 -13.39
C GLN A 650 -5.48 31.19 -13.43
N GLU A 651 -6.03 30.74 -12.30
CA GLU A 651 -6.62 29.43 -12.08
C GLU A 651 -7.97 29.32 -12.81
N PRO A 652 -8.22 28.25 -13.59
CA PRO A 652 -9.58 27.84 -13.87
C PRO A 652 -10.12 27.08 -12.65
N SER A 653 -11.05 27.73 -11.95
CA SER A 653 -11.78 27.22 -10.80
C SER A 653 -12.50 25.90 -11.11
N GLY A 654 -12.16 24.84 -10.38
CA GLY A 654 -12.99 23.65 -10.26
C GLY A 654 -12.25 22.32 -10.43
N ILE A 655 -11.27 22.02 -9.57
CA ILE A 655 -10.86 20.66 -9.13
C ILE A 655 -9.98 20.74 -7.83
N ASP A 656 -9.95 21.88 -7.12
CA ASP A 656 -9.03 22.15 -6.00
C ASP A 656 -9.51 21.68 -4.62
N THR A 657 -10.02 20.46 -4.52
CA THR A 657 -10.30 19.87 -3.21
C THR A 657 -9.80 18.43 -3.18
N LEU A 658 -8.50 18.26 -2.92
CA LEU A 658 -8.06 17.19 -2.02
C LEU A 658 -6.60 17.30 -1.53
N PHE A 659 -5.74 18.12 -2.15
CA PHE A 659 -4.34 18.29 -1.69
C PHE A 659 -3.75 19.65 -2.07
N ASP A 660 -4.50 20.72 -1.79
CA ASP A 660 -3.94 22.07 -1.84
C ASP A 660 -3.74 22.60 -0.42
N MET A 661 -2.47 22.61 0.00
CA MET A 661 -2.02 23.37 1.17
C MET A 661 -1.20 24.55 0.68
N ASN A 662 -1.85 25.44 -0.06
CA ASN A 662 -1.42 26.82 -0.24
C ASN A 662 -2.56 27.74 0.23
N LEU A 663 -2.70 27.88 1.55
CA LEU A 663 -3.60 28.89 2.10
C LEU A 663 -2.96 29.68 3.24
N PHE A 664 -1.74 30.20 3.06
CA PHE A 664 -1.23 31.32 3.86
C PHE A 664 -0.22 32.16 3.07
N SER A 665 -0.71 33.06 2.22
CA SER A 665 -0.05 34.35 2.03
C SER A 665 -0.56 35.30 3.11
N HIS A 666 0.37 35.94 3.82
CA HIS A 666 0.15 36.96 4.86
C HIS A 666 -0.11 36.44 6.28
N ILE A 667 0.97 36.11 7.00
CA ILE A 667 1.04 36.38 8.44
C ILE A 667 2.32 37.18 8.71
N GLN A 668 2.16 38.43 9.14
CA GLN A 668 3.25 39.28 9.61
C GLN A 668 3.88 38.65 10.86
N LEU A 669 5.20 38.45 10.81
CA LEU A 669 6.04 38.07 11.93
C LEU A 669 5.90 39.10 13.06
N ALA A 670 5.26 38.71 14.15
CA ALA A 670 5.42 39.37 15.43
C ALA A 670 6.70 38.81 16.09
N THR A 671 7.70 39.67 16.23
CA THR A 671 8.90 39.41 17.02
C THR A 671 8.54 39.36 18.50
N THR A 672 8.68 38.19 19.13
CA THR A 672 8.67 38.07 20.60
C THR A 672 10.01 37.53 21.09
N ASN A 673 10.58 38.30 22.02
CA ASN A 673 11.90 38.15 22.62
C ASN A 673 12.14 36.75 23.21
N GLN A 674 13.31 36.19 22.89
CA GLN A 674 13.92 35.09 23.62
C GLN A 674 14.20 35.53 25.06
N GLN A 675 13.66 34.81 26.04
CA GLN A 675 14.21 34.74 27.39
C GLN A 675 14.61 33.29 27.65
N ASP A 676 15.86 33.13 28.09
CA ASP A 676 16.56 31.88 28.31
C ASP A 676 15.81 30.92 29.24
N ILE A 677 15.57 29.70 28.76
CA ILE A 677 15.22 28.55 29.60
C ILE A 677 16.44 27.63 29.60
N LEU A 678 17.26 27.74 30.66
CA LEU A 678 18.35 26.82 30.95
C LEU A 678 17.78 25.49 31.45
N VAL A 679 17.88 24.45 30.62
CA VAL A 679 17.66 23.04 31.01
C VAL A 679 19.04 22.44 31.37
N PRO A 680 19.22 21.79 32.54
CA PRO A 680 20.49 21.20 32.90
C PRO A 680 20.70 19.85 32.19
N GLN A 681 21.73 19.75 31.34
CA GLN A 681 22.20 18.48 30.78
C GLN A 681 23.28 17.85 31.68
N ALA A 682 23.17 16.54 31.90
CA ALA A 682 24.22 15.72 32.52
C ALA A 682 25.44 15.59 31.58
N PRO A 683 26.65 15.33 32.11
CA PRO A 683 27.90 15.50 31.34
C PRO A 683 28.10 14.34 30.35
N SER A 684 27.76 14.54 29.09
CA SER A 684 28.27 13.72 27.97
C SER A 684 29.71 14.15 27.66
N GLU A 685 30.61 13.22 27.34
CA GLU A 685 31.93 13.56 26.77
C GLU A 685 31.74 14.46 25.54
N HIS A 686 31.97 15.77 25.70
CA HIS A 686 31.82 16.73 24.62
C HIS A 686 32.99 16.62 23.64
N TRP A 687 32.87 15.75 22.64
CA TRP A 687 33.74 15.74 21.47
C TRP A 687 33.06 16.44 20.28
N THR A 688 33.85 17.15 19.49
CA THR A 688 33.45 17.75 18.21
C THR A 688 33.98 16.91 17.06
N ILE A 689 33.35 17.01 15.89
CA ILE A 689 33.82 16.25 14.71
C ILE A 689 35.23 16.74 14.37
N GLU A 690 35.48 18.04 14.51
CA GLU A 690 36.75 18.73 14.30
C GLU A 690 37.87 18.15 15.18
N ASP A 691 37.58 17.76 16.43
CA ASP A 691 38.55 17.11 17.33
C ASP A 691 39.06 15.77 16.79
N LEU A 692 38.32 15.14 15.88
CA LEU A 692 38.69 13.89 15.21
C LEU A 692 39.47 14.14 13.91
N PHE A 693 39.55 15.38 13.45
CA PHE A 693 40.24 15.79 12.22
C PHE A 693 41.44 16.72 12.46
N GLY A 694 41.67 17.27 13.67
CA GLY A 694 42.84 18.11 13.96
C GLY A 694 44.19 17.37 13.85
N SER A 695 45.30 17.96 13.39
CA SER A 695 45.55 19.25 12.74
C SER A 695 46.89 19.16 11.99
N SER A 696 46.91 19.44 10.68
CA SER A 696 48.11 19.75 9.89
C SER A 696 48.64 21.12 10.32
N GLY A 697 49.34 21.15 11.44
CA GLY A 697 49.84 22.38 12.04
C GLY A 697 50.65 22.12 13.30
N GLN A 698 51.78 21.42 13.14
CA GLN A 698 53.06 21.78 13.74
C GLN A 698 54.19 21.16 12.93
#